data_AF-A0A3N5M5D6-F1
#
_entry.id   AF-A0A3N5M5D6-F1
#
_cell.length_a   1.000
_cell.length_b   1.000
_cell.length_c   1.000
_cell.angle_alpha   90.00
_cell.angle_beta   90.00
_cell.angle_gamma   90.00
#
_symmetry.space_group_name_H-M   'P 1'
#
loop_
_entity.id
_entity.type
_entity.pdbx_description
1 polymer ?
#
loop_
_entity_poly.entity_id
_entity_poly.type
_entity_poly.pdbx_seq_one_letter_code
_entity_poly.pdbx_strand_id
1 'polypeptide(L)'
;MSTPTGSPPPHFIVFVPGYMGSKLRDRQTGELVWVDVPALLSNIMRLREKLDWMFTALAYPNPDIQPAGILDQVIFMPPLFKQEQYGRMLAALEKMGYDIDPEQLSSSRPAAYTFSYDWRQDNRISARQLGEAIDLWRRRHPGAKAWIIAHSNGGIVSRWYIEKEGGKDHVGRLFLMGSPWDGAPKALETMMTGFEVTLLRLFNLLDAQQRSREIIQSFPSFYQLIPVCNPFLRNLSNEVVDPFSDFGWIEGDAHKQMALDGKRFNQELGTTLSVETLCFFGARQPTTNAGLVRYAAGDRWSGVEWSANEAGDGTVPERSAVHPNALEKLPYAVGHGDIYVNPAVLEKLEWELVRKYRTVSGTLAEAVTERLKIGFEPGKDFYEPGEEIRIWASIHDKETGVPVSGGQVDVSVILQQELVASTPFSSSEPLATLRMRESEEIPGRYEAAFAAPDSQGYYALNALVQAPGEPAVTLEELVLVEREPNPAWLEGLHSAAIDHAEPPDDEPLAEDRERSADLVGEEDLSLEIGTLVDSDEATTPADTAVPEPPAATDVQPPLTEAQERYLNCQIEDHEVLEPLQTGEIYTLAFSVDLIAQAAAVVFDGERVFTEEEEVVKLAVHINTKDFFVHTTGSQTLVVPRKGKSKNKARFDIEPKRPGEGEVTVVFFKNNNFIQGMTVRLNVGDPAKGAITGVEKVGRSPEGAFAVQPRDVSLFIKNTGAGFDITMVGVVAAEATLPLTLPQLDQMASRVRQALKDIVYMGKGSAGIQVYPKGTPMPADVDLVYQSHITIPADVNAEALKRLSRAGYLLYQDIFYGPSASAEANLLGDKLCELASKETLKIQIVSQEFLLPWGVLYLAPEYDPANINPSCFLGLKHIIEHIPIQQHMSSMQGTIPSRPLLSVGVNFNTDIDSQLSMSVVRDQQAFWKGIQQSGLVQVSERTSGDEVYQSLTGAAPVDQILYFYCHAVSYQLNDPAGPGSSYLKLSNQQRVSLDELRLRASVKKPLSGSPLIFINACESAELSPLFYGGFMPYFTSRGARGMIGTECETPARFAAGWANEFFQEFLAGDNTLGEVILKLRQKYYYQDNNLMGLLYALYCDGDTRIDPGIQL
;
A
#
# COMPACT_ATOMS: atom_id res chain seq x y z
N MET A 1 40.55 -8.89 13.77
CA MET A 1 40.24 -10.32 13.90
C MET A 1 40.43 -10.94 12.53
N SER A 2 41.09 -12.09 12.39
CA SER A 2 41.22 -12.78 11.10
C SER A 2 39.84 -13.24 10.63
N THR A 3 39.40 -12.78 9.46
CA THR A 3 38.15 -13.19 8.82
C THR A 3 38.15 -14.71 8.61
N PRO A 4 37.12 -15.45 9.05
CA PRO A 4 37.09 -16.91 8.90
C PRO A 4 36.91 -17.28 7.43
N THR A 5 37.92 -17.90 6.82
CA THR A 5 37.91 -18.36 5.42
C THR A 5 37.45 -19.82 5.35
N GLY A 6 36.43 -20.13 4.53
CA GLY A 6 35.92 -21.51 4.32
C GLY A 6 34.41 -21.64 4.51
N SER A 7 33.83 -22.82 4.24
CA SER A 7 32.37 -23.03 4.39
C SER A 7 31.86 -22.57 5.77
N PRO A 8 30.64 -21.99 5.87
CA PRO A 8 30.09 -21.58 7.15
C PRO A 8 30.24 -22.70 8.18
N PRO A 9 30.58 -22.40 9.44
CA PRO A 9 30.66 -23.43 10.46
C PRO A 9 29.33 -24.20 10.50
N PRO A 10 29.34 -25.52 10.71
CA PRO A 10 28.13 -26.33 10.69
C PRO A 10 27.06 -25.72 11.60
N HIS A 11 25.91 -25.37 11.02
CA HIS A 11 24.83 -24.71 11.72
C HIS A 11 23.48 -25.05 11.10
N PHE A 12 22.44 -24.77 11.87
CA PHE A 12 21.06 -24.68 11.40
C PHE A 12 20.43 -23.41 11.98
N ILE A 13 19.45 -22.87 11.28
CA ILE A 13 18.74 -21.65 11.70
C ILE A 13 17.55 -22.04 12.58
N VAL A 14 17.29 -21.23 13.60
CA VAL A 14 16.05 -21.26 14.37
C VAL A 14 15.42 -19.88 14.31
N PHE A 15 14.25 -19.79 13.67
CA PHE A 15 13.47 -18.57 13.64
C PHE A 15 12.49 -18.54 14.82
N VAL A 16 12.62 -17.53 15.68
CA VAL A 16 11.78 -17.31 16.86
C VAL A 16 10.91 -16.06 16.64
N PRO A 17 9.59 -16.20 16.51
CA PRO A 17 8.70 -15.09 16.23
C PRO A 17 8.54 -14.17 17.45
N GLY A 18 8.03 -12.97 17.19
CA GLY A 18 7.67 -11.98 18.21
C GLY A 18 6.37 -12.29 18.97
N TYR A 19 6.00 -11.36 19.85
CA TYR A 19 4.76 -11.42 20.61
C TYR A 19 3.56 -11.59 19.66
N MET A 20 2.64 -12.52 19.96
CA MET A 20 1.51 -12.90 19.08
C MET A 20 1.87 -13.51 17.72
N GLY A 21 3.15 -13.77 17.45
CA GLY A 21 3.64 -14.31 16.18
C GLY A 21 3.49 -15.83 16.02
N SER A 22 2.93 -16.52 17.01
CA SER A 22 2.57 -17.95 16.94
C SER A 22 1.06 -18.13 16.97
N LYS A 23 0.52 -19.02 16.13
CA LYS A 23 -0.88 -19.44 16.19
C LYS A 23 -1.10 -20.22 17.48
N LEU A 24 -2.24 -20.02 18.13
CA LEU A 24 -2.65 -20.77 19.33
C LEU A 24 -3.92 -21.55 19.03
N ARG A 25 -3.95 -22.82 19.42
CA ARG A 25 -5.13 -23.69 19.30
C ARG A 25 -5.49 -24.30 20.64
N ASP A 26 -6.76 -24.60 20.79
CA ASP A 26 -7.27 -25.43 21.86
C ASP A 26 -6.89 -26.90 21.62
N ARG A 27 -6.36 -27.56 22.65
CA ARG A 27 -5.84 -28.94 22.64
C ARG A 27 -6.95 -29.97 22.49
N GLN A 28 -8.12 -29.69 23.06
CA GLN A 28 -9.22 -30.64 23.13
C GLN A 28 -10.05 -30.63 21.84
N THR A 29 -10.33 -29.44 21.34
CA THR A 29 -11.17 -29.22 20.15
C THR A 29 -10.36 -29.14 18.86
N GLY A 30 -9.07 -28.78 18.95
CA GLY A 30 -8.22 -28.50 17.79
C GLY A 30 -8.50 -27.14 17.13
N GLU A 31 -9.47 -26.36 17.63
CA GLU A 31 -9.85 -25.07 17.06
C GLU A 31 -8.78 -24.00 17.32
N LEU A 32 -8.55 -23.13 16.33
CA LEU A 32 -7.64 -21.99 16.47
C LEU A 32 -8.29 -20.92 17.36
N VAL A 33 -7.66 -20.65 18.49
CA VAL A 33 -8.08 -19.62 19.46
C VAL A 33 -7.51 -18.26 19.09
N TRP A 34 -6.31 -18.25 18.53
CA TRP A 34 -5.65 -17.07 17.99
C TRP A 34 -5.36 -17.32 16.51
N VAL A 35 -5.83 -16.41 15.64
CA VAL A 35 -5.76 -16.48 14.16
C VAL A 35 -6.78 -17.45 13.52
N ASP A 36 -8.07 -17.22 13.78
CA ASP A 36 -9.14 -17.70 12.89
C ASP A 36 -10.02 -16.54 12.43
N VAL A 37 -9.38 -15.57 11.76
CA VAL A 37 -10.03 -14.37 11.22
C VAL A 37 -11.20 -14.73 10.28
N PRO A 38 -11.10 -15.75 9.40
CA PRO A 38 -12.23 -16.21 8.61
C PRO A 38 -13.38 -16.76 9.45
N ALA A 39 -13.14 -17.60 10.47
CA ALA A 39 -14.25 -18.11 11.28
C ALA A 39 -14.85 -17.05 12.22
N LEU A 40 -14.05 -16.12 12.73
CA LEU A 40 -14.53 -14.98 13.54
C LEU A 40 -15.48 -14.09 12.71
N LEU A 41 -15.22 -13.93 11.41
CA LEU A 41 -16.02 -13.11 10.50
C LEU A 41 -17.11 -13.87 9.72
N SER A 42 -17.03 -15.20 9.65
CA SER A 42 -17.96 -16.05 8.87
C SER A 42 -19.41 -16.06 9.38
N ASN A 43 -19.67 -15.66 10.63
CA ASN A 43 -21.02 -15.71 11.20
C ASN A 43 -21.22 -14.63 12.28
N ILE A 44 -21.59 -13.42 11.85
CA ILE A 44 -21.75 -12.22 12.70
C ILE A 44 -22.74 -12.44 13.86
N MET A 45 -23.75 -13.31 13.68
CA MET A 45 -24.73 -13.64 14.74
C MET A 45 -24.11 -14.34 15.95
N ARG A 46 -22.98 -15.06 15.76
CA ARG A 46 -22.22 -15.71 16.84
C ARG A 46 -20.93 -14.97 17.18
N LEU A 47 -20.69 -13.78 16.63
CA LEU A 47 -19.46 -13.02 16.85
C LEU A 47 -19.24 -12.74 18.34
N ARG A 48 -20.30 -12.36 19.08
CA ARG A 48 -20.22 -12.16 20.52
C ARG A 48 -19.86 -13.45 21.26
N GLU A 49 -20.52 -14.57 20.97
CA GLU A 49 -20.23 -15.88 21.59
C GLU A 49 -18.81 -16.37 21.26
N LYS A 50 -18.35 -16.18 20.02
CA LYS A 50 -16.98 -16.53 19.59
C LYS A 50 -15.93 -15.63 20.22
N LEU A 51 -16.21 -14.33 20.36
CA LEU A 51 -15.33 -13.42 21.09
C LEU A 51 -15.32 -13.74 22.58
N ASP A 52 -16.46 -14.13 23.15
CA ASP A 52 -16.57 -14.56 24.54
C ASP A 52 -15.72 -15.79 24.78
N TRP A 53 -15.89 -16.82 23.94
CA TRP A 53 -15.06 -18.00 23.94
C TRP A 53 -13.58 -17.68 23.74
N MET A 54 -13.23 -16.87 22.74
CA MET A 54 -11.84 -16.50 22.44
C MET A 54 -11.19 -15.79 23.62
N PHE A 55 -11.87 -14.82 24.22
CA PHE A 55 -11.38 -14.10 25.39
C PHE A 55 -11.23 -15.01 26.61
N THR A 56 -12.19 -15.91 26.84
CA THR A 56 -12.08 -16.93 27.90
C THR A 56 -10.91 -17.89 27.63
N ALA A 57 -10.74 -18.34 26.39
CA ALA A 57 -9.69 -19.26 26.00
C ALA A 57 -8.31 -18.60 26.06
N LEU A 58 -8.21 -17.31 25.71
CA LEU A 58 -6.97 -16.53 25.75
C LEU A 58 -6.55 -16.14 27.16
N ALA A 59 -7.43 -16.13 28.17
CA ALA A 59 -7.02 -15.88 29.54
C ALA A 59 -5.90 -16.84 29.98
N TYR A 60 -4.93 -16.33 30.74
CA TYR A 60 -3.82 -17.12 31.25
C TYR A 60 -3.89 -17.25 32.78
N PRO A 61 -3.57 -18.43 33.37
CA PRO A 61 -3.21 -19.67 32.69
C PRO A 61 -4.42 -20.40 32.09
N ASN A 62 -4.24 -20.98 30.90
CA ASN A 62 -5.17 -21.94 30.33
C ASN A 62 -4.37 -23.14 29.80
N PRO A 63 -4.40 -24.30 30.49
CA PRO A 63 -3.60 -25.48 30.12
C PRO A 63 -4.09 -26.16 28.84
N ASP A 64 -5.29 -25.84 28.39
CA ASP A 64 -5.88 -26.39 27.17
C ASP A 64 -5.38 -25.68 25.91
N ILE A 65 -4.56 -24.63 26.01
CA ILE A 65 -4.00 -23.96 24.84
C ILE A 65 -2.62 -24.52 24.50
N GLN A 66 -2.32 -24.60 23.20
CA GLN A 66 -0.99 -24.94 22.71
C GLN A 66 -0.61 -24.17 21.45
N PRO A 67 0.70 -23.99 21.19
CA PRO A 67 1.19 -23.48 19.91
C PRO A 67 0.79 -24.37 18.74
N ALA A 68 0.56 -23.77 17.58
CA ALA A 68 0.11 -24.43 16.36
C ALA A 68 0.88 -23.97 15.11
N GLY A 69 2.19 -23.71 15.26
CA GLY A 69 3.03 -23.16 14.21
C GLY A 69 3.09 -21.63 14.26
N ILE A 70 4.02 -21.06 13.49
CA ILE A 70 4.17 -19.62 13.39
C ILE A 70 3.11 -19.01 12.46
N LEU A 71 2.93 -17.71 12.57
CA LEU A 71 1.99 -16.94 11.79
C LEU A 71 2.54 -16.72 10.37
N ASP A 72 1.98 -17.45 9.40
CA ASP A 72 2.39 -17.50 7.99
C ASP A 72 1.47 -16.69 7.03
N GLN A 73 0.29 -16.27 7.52
CA GLN A 73 -0.70 -15.44 6.81
C GLN A 73 -0.80 -14.04 7.43
N VAL A 74 -1.29 -13.04 6.68
CA VAL A 74 -1.43 -11.66 7.19
C VAL A 74 -2.57 -11.60 8.22
N ILE A 75 -2.26 -11.24 9.47
CA ILE A 75 -3.27 -10.87 10.48
C ILE A 75 -3.05 -9.42 10.85
N PHE A 76 -4.10 -8.64 10.63
CA PHE A 76 -4.11 -7.26 11.04
C PHE A 76 -4.85 -7.09 12.36
N MET A 77 -4.17 -6.57 13.39
CA MET A 77 -4.79 -6.23 14.68
C MET A 77 -4.50 -4.75 15.04
N PRO A 78 -5.42 -3.83 14.69
CA PRO A 78 -5.29 -2.42 15.05
C PRO A 78 -5.39 -2.24 16.56
N PRO A 79 -4.63 -1.32 17.17
CA PRO A 79 -3.60 -0.44 16.63
C PRO A 79 -2.19 -0.93 17.04
N LEU A 80 -2.06 -2.18 17.47
CA LEU A 80 -0.95 -2.59 18.34
C LEU A 80 0.21 -3.24 17.58
N PHE A 81 -0.04 -3.93 16.47
CA PHE A 81 1.02 -4.57 15.69
C PHE A 81 0.64 -4.64 14.20
N LYS A 82 1.42 -3.98 13.34
CA LYS A 82 1.45 -4.27 11.90
C LYS A 82 2.48 -5.37 11.71
N GLN A 83 2.06 -6.59 11.38
CA GLN A 83 2.97 -7.71 11.18
C GLN A 83 2.87 -8.17 9.72
N GLU A 84 3.89 -7.86 8.91
CA GLU A 84 4.00 -8.43 7.57
C GLU A 84 4.47 -9.89 7.65
N GLN A 85 4.23 -10.68 6.62
CA GLN A 85 4.30 -12.14 6.62
C GLN A 85 5.66 -12.68 7.15
N TYR A 86 5.70 -13.54 8.18
CA TYR A 86 6.92 -14.32 8.45
C TYR A 86 7.25 -15.26 7.30
N GLY A 87 6.25 -15.66 6.50
CA GLY A 87 6.46 -16.41 5.26
C GLY A 87 7.44 -15.75 4.29
N ARG A 88 7.55 -14.40 4.27
CA ARG A 88 8.55 -13.69 3.44
C ARG A 88 9.96 -13.83 3.98
N MET A 89 10.14 -13.80 5.30
CA MET A 89 11.44 -14.11 5.92
C MET A 89 11.83 -15.57 5.62
N LEU A 90 10.89 -16.52 5.74
CA LEU A 90 11.15 -17.92 5.40
C LEU A 90 11.52 -18.08 3.92
N ALA A 91 10.82 -17.40 3.01
CA ALA A 91 11.16 -17.39 1.58
C ALA A 91 12.53 -16.74 1.31
N ALA A 92 12.94 -15.74 2.10
CA ALA A 92 14.27 -15.14 2.01
C ALA A 92 15.34 -16.15 2.45
N LEU A 93 15.16 -16.84 3.57
CA LEU A 93 16.05 -17.92 4.02
C LEU A 93 16.12 -19.06 2.98
N GLU A 94 14.99 -19.40 2.35
CA GLU A 94 14.97 -20.38 1.26
C GLU A 94 15.81 -19.92 0.06
N LYS A 95 15.73 -18.65 -0.32
CA LYS A 95 16.59 -18.06 -1.37
C LYS A 95 18.06 -18.04 -0.98
N MET A 96 18.37 -17.82 0.31
CA MET A 96 19.73 -17.88 0.85
C MET A 96 20.29 -19.32 0.91
N GLY A 97 19.49 -20.33 0.56
CA GLY A 97 19.92 -21.72 0.42
C GLY A 97 19.56 -22.62 1.60
N TYR A 98 18.70 -22.20 2.52
CA TYR A 98 18.21 -23.05 3.63
C TYR A 98 16.97 -23.85 3.22
N ASP A 99 16.80 -25.05 3.78
CA ASP A 99 15.55 -25.80 3.69
C ASP A 99 14.68 -25.48 4.92
N ILE A 100 13.45 -25.04 4.71
CA ILE A 100 12.54 -24.61 5.78
C ILE A 100 11.79 -25.82 6.35
N ASP A 101 11.86 -26.01 7.67
CA ASP A 101 11.22 -27.09 8.44
C ASP A 101 11.29 -28.48 7.75
N PRO A 102 12.47 -28.96 7.35
CA PRO A 102 12.59 -30.15 6.53
C PRO A 102 12.25 -31.44 7.31
N GLU A 103 11.31 -32.22 6.78
CA GLU A 103 10.98 -33.55 7.32
C GLU A 103 12.18 -34.51 7.21
N GLN A 104 12.96 -34.40 6.13
CA GLN A 104 14.18 -35.16 5.87
C GLN A 104 15.34 -34.20 5.57
N LEU A 105 16.52 -34.47 6.13
CA LEU A 105 17.68 -33.60 5.95
C LEU A 105 18.28 -33.80 4.57
N SER A 106 18.52 -32.69 3.88
CA SER A 106 19.34 -32.64 2.66
C SER A 106 20.82 -32.75 3.00
N SER A 107 21.59 -33.42 2.14
CA SER A 107 23.06 -33.41 2.21
C SER A 107 23.69 -32.16 1.61
N SER A 108 22.91 -31.32 0.91
CA SER A 108 23.41 -30.16 0.16
C SER A 108 22.98 -28.81 0.71
N ARG A 109 21.99 -28.75 1.62
CA ARG A 109 21.43 -27.49 2.15
C ARG A 109 21.23 -27.55 3.67
N PRO A 110 21.62 -26.50 4.43
CA PRO A 110 21.36 -26.43 5.86
C PRO A 110 19.87 -26.22 6.16
N ALA A 111 19.42 -26.66 7.33
CA ALA A 111 18.02 -26.52 7.75
C ALA A 111 17.76 -25.16 8.43
N ALA A 112 16.56 -24.63 8.27
CA ALA A 112 16.00 -23.55 9.06
C ALA A 112 14.68 -24.00 9.68
N TYR A 113 14.61 -24.00 11.01
CA TYR A 113 13.43 -24.43 11.75
C TYR A 113 12.64 -23.25 12.30
N THR A 114 11.32 -23.38 12.35
CA THR A 114 10.44 -22.40 12.99
C THR A 114 10.07 -22.86 14.41
N PHE A 115 10.18 -21.96 15.39
CA PHE A 115 9.82 -22.24 16.77
C PHE A 115 8.55 -21.47 17.16
N SER A 116 7.41 -22.17 17.25
CA SER A 116 6.17 -21.59 17.78
C SER A 116 6.02 -21.84 19.28
N TYR A 117 5.56 -20.83 20.02
CA TYR A 117 5.40 -20.89 21.48
C TYR A 117 4.16 -20.13 21.97
N ASP A 118 3.74 -20.37 23.21
CA ASP A 118 2.64 -19.63 23.83
C ASP A 118 3.17 -18.27 24.32
N TRP A 119 2.93 -17.23 23.54
CA TRP A 119 3.43 -15.89 23.81
C TRP A 119 2.80 -15.23 25.04
N ARG A 120 1.74 -15.80 25.64
CA ARG A 120 1.10 -15.29 26.86
C ARG A 120 1.86 -15.68 28.13
N GLN A 121 2.52 -16.83 28.10
CA GLN A 121 3.14 -17.44 29.28
C GLN A 121 4.45 -16.74 29.65
N ASP A 122 4.96 -17.03 30.86
CA ASP A 122 6.28 -16.55 31.31
C ASP A 122 7.38 -16.94 30.30
N ASN A 123 8.18 -15.96 29.85
CA ASN A 123 9.26 -16.17 28.89
C ASN A 123 10.31 -17.19 29.35
N ARG A 124 10.47 -17.45 30.67
CA ARG A 124 11.33 -18.52 31.20
C ARG A 124 10.85 -19.90 30.76
N ILE A 125 9.54 -20.11 30.71
CA ILE A 125 8.93 -21.36 30.24
C ILE A 125 9.15 -21.51 28.74
N SER A 126 8.89 -20.45 27.97
CA SER A 126 9.11 -20.43 26.52
C SER A 126 10.57 -20.68 26.16
N ALA A 127 11.50 -20.18 26.95
CA ALA A 127 12.94 -20.35 26.75
C ALA A 127 13.39 -21.80 27.01
N ARG A 128 12.85 -22.47 28.03
CA ARG A 128 13.08 -23.90 28.25
C ARG A 128 12.54 -24.74 27.10
N GLN A 129 11.34 -24.43 26.61
CA GLN A 129 10.75 -25.08 25.45
C GLN A 129 11.59 -24.87 24.17
N LEU A 130 12.15 -23.67 23.99
CA LEU A 130 13.10 -23.39 22.91
C LEU A 130 14.36 -24.27 23.03
N GLY A 131 14.88 -24.43 24.25
CA GLY A 131 16.01 -25.32 24.52
C GLY A 131 15.72 -26.78 24.18
N GLU A 132 14.57 -27.29 24.60
CA GLU A 132 14.11 -28.65 24.27
C GLU A 132 14.02 -28.86 22.75
N ALA A 133 13.46 -27.87 22.02
CA ALA A 133 13.37 -27.92 20.56
C ALA A 133 14.75 -27.90 19.89
N ILE A 134 15.65 -27.02 20.36
CA ILE A 134 17.04 -26.95 19.88
C ILE A 134 17.77 -28.26 20.13
N ASP A 135 17.59 -28.90 21.29
CA ASP A 135 18.22 -30.18 21.57
C ASP A 135 17.71 -31.30 20.65
N LEU A 136 16.42 -31.30 20.30
CA LEU A 136 15.87 -32.23 19.32
C LEU A 136 16.47 -32.01 17.91
N TRP A 137 16.57 -30.75 17.46
CA TRP A 137 17.16 -30.44 16.17
C TRP A 137 18.67 -30.71 16.13
N ARG A 138 19.39 -30.48 17.22
CA ARG A 138 20.82 -30.80 17.32
C ARG A 138 21.11 -32.30 17.20
N ARG A 139 20.22 -33.17 17.69
CA ARG A 139 20.36 -34.62 17.45
C ARG A 139 20.27 -34.99 15.98
N ARG A 140 19.51 -34.21 15.19
CA ARG A 140 19.42 -34.34 13.73
C ARG A 140 20.64 -33.74 13.02
N HIS A 141 21.34 -32.78 13.66
CA HIS A 141 22.50 -32.07 13.12
C HIS A 141 23.76 -32.23 14.00
N PRO A 142 24.38 -33.43 14.07
CA PRO A 142 25.54 -33.66 14.91
C PRO A 142 26.69 -32.69 14.63
N GLY A 143 27.21 -32.04 15.67
CA GLY A 143 28.32 -31.09 15.56
C GLY A 143 27.91 -29.67 15.11
N ALA A 144 26.65 -29.44 14.75
CA ALA A 144 26.15 -28.11 14.40
C ALA A 144 25.66 -27.33 15.63
N LYS A 145 25.91 -26.02 15.65
CA LYS A 145 25.30 -25.09 16.62
C LYS A 145 24.07 -24.43 16.01
N ALA A 146 23.10 -24.08 16.86
CA ALA A 146 21.94 -23.29 16.44
C ALA A 146 22.35 -21.82 16.22
N TRP A 147 21.87 -21.22 15.14
CA TRP A 147 21.90 -19.78 14.92
C TRP A 147 20.48 -19.25 15.02
N ILE A 148 20.23 -18.32 15.94
CA ILE A 148 18.88 -17.89 16.25
C ILE A 148 18.60 -16.55 15.61
N ILE A 149 17.55 -16.47 14.80
CA ILE A 149 16.98 -15.21 14.30
C ILE A 149 15.71 -14.96 15.08
N ALA A 150 15.70 -13.91 15.89
CA ALA A 150 14.63 -13.67 16.85
C ALA A 150 14.03 -12.28 16.68
N HIS A 151 12.70 -12.23 16.48
CA HIS A 151 11.97 -10.98 16.34
C HIS A 151 11.32 -10.56 17.67
N SER A 152 11.39 -9.28 18.03
CA SER A 152 10.67 -8.68 19.16
C SER A 152 10.82 -9.50 20.46
N ASN A 153 9.71 -9.90 21.11
CA ASN A 153 9.74 -10.75 22.33
C ASN A 153 10.47 -12.10 22.14
N GLY A 154 10.53 -12.63 20.91
CA GLY A 154 11.31 -13.83 20.60
C GLY A 154 12.79 -13.66 20.95
N GLY A 155 13.33 -12.44 20.84
CA GLY A 155 14.69 -12.11 21.26
C GLY A 155 14.89 -12.26 22.76
N ILE A 156 13.88 -11.92 23.55
CA ILE A 156 13.91 -12.05 25.02
C ILE A 156 13.88 -13.52 25.43
N VAL A 157 13.01 -14.31 24.80
CA VAL A 157 12.96 -15.77 24.98
C VAL A 157 14.30 -16.41 24.63
N SER A 158 14.89 -16.02 23.50
CA SER A 158 16.17 -16.55 23.02
C SER A 158 17.33 -16.18 23.96
N ARG A 159 17.40 -14.94 24.41
CA ARG A 159 18.39 -14.49 25.39
C ARG A 159 18.27 -15.25 26.70
N TRP A 160 17.06 -15.42 27.23
CA TRP A 160 16.88 -16.19 28.46
C TRP A 160 17.39 -17.63 28.29
N TYR A 161 17.06 -18.30 27.19
CA TYR A 161 17.57 -19.65 26.91
C TYR A 161 19.10 -19.68 26.92
N ILE A 162 19.73 -18.77 26.17
CA ILE A 162 21.18 -18.71 26.03
C ILE A 162 21.85 -18.45 27.39
N GLU A 163 21.38 -17.45 28.12
CA GLU A 163 22.06 -16.94 29.31
C GLU A 163 21.72 -17.72 30.58
N LYS A 164 20.52 -18.30 30.67
CA LYS A 164 19.96 -18.86 31.92
C LYS A 164 19.61 -20.34 31.86
N GLU A 165 19.40 -20.91 30.66
CA GLU A 165 19.00 -22.31 30.49
C GLU A 165 20.08 -23.16 29.80
N GLY A 166 21.34 -22.70 29.81
CA GLY A 166 22.48 -23.43 29.25
C GLY A 166 22.67 -23.30 27.73
N GLY A 167 21.88 -22.46 27.05
CA GLY A 167 21.93 -22.33 25.59
C GLY A 167 23.25 -21.80 25.02
N LYS A 168 24.08 -21.11 25.81
CA LYS A 168 25.43 -20.63 25.39
C LYS A 168 26.32 -21.71 24.77
N ASP A 169 26.17 -22.97 25.20
CA ASP A 169 26.98 -24.07 24.70
C ASP A 169 26.43 -24.64 23.37
N HIS A 170 25.21 -24.27 23.01
CA HIS A 170 24.43 -24.87 21.92
C HIS A 170 24.10 -23.87 20.80
N VAL A 171 24.13 -22.58 21.13
CA VAL A 171 23.92 -21.46 20.21
C VAL A 171 25.27 -20.87 19.80
N GLY A 172 25.42 -20.59 18.52
CA GLY A 172 26.62 -19.94 17.97
C GLY A 172 26.44 -18.43 17.84
N ARG A 173 25.29 -17.99 17.33
CA ARG A 173 25.00 -16.60 16.98
C ARG A 173 23.53 -16.27 17.25
N LEU A 174 23.28 -15.01 17.61
CA LEU A 174 21.95 -14.46 17.88
C LEU A 174 21.74 -13.18 17.05
N PHE A 175 20.72 -13.18 16.21
CA PHE A 175 20.28 -12.04 15.42
C PHE A 175 19.00 -11.49 16.04
N LEU A 176 19.11 -10.34 16.71
CA LEU A 176 17.99 -9.66 17.34
C LEU A 176 17.36 -8.69 16.34
N MET A 177 16.08 -8.89 16.02
CA MET A 177 15.32 -8.03 15.11
C MET A 177 14.29 -7.25 15.92
N GLY A 178 14.51 -5.95 16.14
CA GLY A 178 13.63 -5.08 16.93
C GLY A 178 13.35 -5.60 18.34
N SER A 179 14.31 -6.30 18.96
CA SER A 179 14.08 -6.98 20.25
C SER A 179 14.30 -6.02 21.43
N PRO A 180 13.31 -5.80 22.31
CA PRO A 180 13.37 -4.80 23.37
C PRO A 180 14.12 -5.30 24.61
N TRP A 181 15.46 -5.18 24.64
CA TRP A 181 16.28 -5.73 25.73
C TRP A 181 15.96 -5.12 27.11
N ASP A 182 15.49 -3.87 27.15
CA ASP A 182 14.99 -3.17 28.33
C ASP A 182 13.48 -2.92 28.23
N GLY A 183 12.72 -3.81 27.57
CA GLY A 183 11.28 -3.64 27.42
C GLY A 183 10.85 -2.45 26.56
N ALA A 184 9.55 -2.18 26.50
CA ALA A 184 8.98 -1.07 25.73
C ALA A 184 7.88 -0.36 26.52
N PRO A 185 7.86 1.00 26.58
CA PRO A 185 6.76 1.75 27.21
C PRO A 185 5.37 1.35 26.69
N LYS A 186 5.30 0.95 25.41
CA LYS A 186 4.09 0.44 24.76
C LYS A 186 3.46 -0.76 25.48
N ALA A 187 4.25 -1.60 26.14
CA ALA A 187 3.73 -2.74 26.91
C ALA A 187 2.83 -2.26 28.07
N LEU A 188 3.30 -1.26 28.84
CA LEU A 188 2.52 -0.68 29.92
C LEU A 188 1.30 0.09 29.41
N GLU A 189 1.46 0.88 28.34
CA GLU A 189 0.36 1.55 27.65
C GLU A 189 -0.76 0.56 27.27
N THR A 190 -0.39 -0.58 26.70
CA THR A 190 -1.34 -1.64 26.28
C THR A 190 -2.05 -2.28 27.47
N MET A 191 -1.34 -2.55 28.57
CA MET A 191 -1.94 -3.05 29.81
C MET A 191 -2.93 -2.08 30.47
N MET A 192 -2.75 -0.77 30.27
CA MET A 192 -3.64 0.25 30.82
C MET A 192 -4.87 0.50 29.93
N THR A 193 -4.68 0.44 28.61
CA THR A 193 -5.69 0.85 27.62
C THR A 193 -6.48 -0.34 27.03
N GLY A 194 -5.96 -1.57 27.11
CA GLY A 194 -6.50 -2.75 26.42
C GLY A 194 -6.12 -2.77 24.93
N PHE A 195 -6.57 -3.78 24.18
CA PHE A 195 -6.45 -3.76 22.72
C PHE A 195 -7.38 -2.65 22.17
N GLU A 196 -6.87 -1.73 21.35
CA GLU A 196 -7.70 -0.70 20.70
C GLU A 196 -8.40 -1.29 19.46
N VAL A 197 -9.33 -2.22 19.68
CA VAL A 197 -9.95 -2.94 18.58
C VAL A 197 -11.09 -2.11 17.97
N THR A 198 -10.74 -1.23 17.02
CA THR A 198 -11.70 -0.42 16.26
C THR A 198 -12.84 -1.27 15.67
N LEU A 199 -12.51 -2.51 15.24
CA LEU A 199 -13.48 -3.51 14.79
C LEU A 199 -14.55 -3.86 15.85
N LEU A 200 -14.23 -3.93 17.14
CA LEU A 200 -15.16 -4.29 18.21
C LEU A 200 -16.03 -3.12 18.67
N ARG A 201 -15.50 -1.88 18.56
CA ARG A 201 -16.28 -0.65 18.75
C ARG A 201 -17.39 -0.50 17.69
N LEU A 202 -17.16 -0.99 16.48
CA LEU A 202 -18.16 -1.05 15.40
C LEU A 202 -19.35 -2.00 15.67
N PHE A 203 -19.26 -2.89 16.65
CA PHE A 203 -20.31 -3.87 17.00
C PHE A 203 -20.99 -3.61 18.36
N ASN A 204 -20.83 -2.44 18.97
CA ASN A 204 -21.42 -2.08 20.28
C ASN A 204 -21.09 -3.07 21.43
N LEU A 205 -19.90 -3.70 21.39
CA LEU A 205 -19.41 -4.55 22.48
C LEU A 205 -18.75 -3.67 23.56
N LEU A 206 -19.58 -2.97 24.34
CA LEU A 206 -19.18 -1.96 25.33
C LEU A 206 -18.20 -2.46 26.40
N ASP A 207 -18.07 -3.78 26.58
CA ASP A 207 -17.18 -4.44 27.53
C ASP A 207 -15.86 -4.95 26.91
N ALA A 208 -15.70 -4.92 25.58
CA ALA A 208 -14.56 -5.56 24.91
C ALA A 208 -13.21 -4.92 25.27
N GLN A 209 -13.14 -3.59 25.40
CA GLN A 209 -11.92 -2.89 25.80
C GLN A 209 -11.54 -3.26 27.24
N GLN A 210 -12.50 -3.28 28.16
CA GLN A 210 -12.26 -3.69 29.55
C GLN A 210 -11.81 -5.16 29.64
N ARG A 211 -12.48 -6.07 28.92
CA ARG A 211 -12.15 -7.50 28.92
C ARG A 211 -10.80 -7.78 28.29
N SER A 212 -10.46 -7.07 27.21
CA SER A 212 -9.13 -7.15 26.62
C SER A 212 -8.04 -6.72 27.60
N ARG A 213 -8.29 -5.65 28.38
CA ARG A 213 -7.39 -5.18 29.43
C ARG A 213 -7.20 -6.24 30.51
N GLU A 214 -8.29 -6.82 31.00
CA GLU A 214 -8.27 -7.89 32.01
C GLU A 214 -7.49 -9.13 31.53
N ILE A 215 -7.64 -9.49 30.26
CA ILE A 215 -6.93 -10.64 29.66
C ILE A 215 -5.44 -10.35 29.46
N ILE A 216 -5.08 -9.19 28.93
CA ILE A 216 -3.67 -8.79 28.78
C ILE A 216 -2.97 -8.76 30.15
N GLN A 217 -3.66 -8.25 31.18
CA GLN A 217 -3.15 -8.24 32.55
C GLN A 217 -2.95 -9.64 33.14
N SER A 218 -3.52 -10.69 32.53
CA SER A 218 -3.28 -12.07 32.92
C SER A 218 -1.98 -12.67 32.36
N PHE A 219 -1.31 -12.00 31.41
CA PHE A 219 -0.14 -12.54 30.69
C PHE A 219 1.18 -12.18 31.39
N PRO A 220 1.92 -13.14 32.00
CA PRO A 220 3.20 -12.84 32.64
C PRO A 220 4.22 -12.19 31.70
N SER A 221 4.22 -12.57 30.41
CA SER A 221 5.17 -12.04 29.43
C SER A 221 5.00 -10.54 29.16
N PHE A 222 3.80 -9.95 29.32
CA PHE A 222 3.63 -8.49 29.17
C PHE A 222 4.33 -7.72 30.29
N TYR A 223 4.30 -8.23 31.53
CA TYR A 223 5.03 -7.62 32.65
C TYR A 223 6.54 -7.70 32.47
N GLN A 224 7.03 -8.75 31.79
CA GLN A 224 8.44 -8.92 31.44
C GLN A 224 8.90 -7.97 30.31
N LEU A 225 7.98 -7.25 29.67
CA LEU A 225 8.28 -6.25 28.64
C LEU A 225 8.19 -4.81 29.16
N ILE A 226 7.92 -4.58 30.45
CA ILE A 226 7.95 -3.23 31.04
C ILE A 226 9.42 -2.82 31.27
N PRO A 227 9.84 -1.62 30.82
CA PRO A 227 11.22 -1.16 31.04
C PRO A 227 11.64 -1.06 32.50
N VAL A 228 12.86 -1.51 32.81
CA VAL A 228 13.41 -1.56 34.18
C VAL A 228 14.63 -0.67 34.35
N CYS A 229 15.53 -0.62 33.36
CA CYS A 229 16.79 0.10 33.47
C CYS A 229 16.60 1.60 33.21
N ASN A 230 15.82 1.96 32.19
CA ASN A 230 15.64 3.35 31.82
C ASN A 230 14.30 3.91 32.29
N PRO A 231 14.29 4.94 33.16
CA PRO A 231 13.08 5.66 33.52
C PRO A 231 12.37 6.20 32.27
N PHE A 232 11.06 5.97 32.20
CA PHE A 232 10.22 6.42 31.09
C PHE A 232 8.94 7.12 31.55
N LEU A 233 8.63 7.09 32.84
CA LEU A 233 7.48 7.79 33.41
C LEU A 233 7.92 8.93 34.32
N ARG A 234 7.20 10.05 34.22
CA ARG A 234 7.38 11.21 35.09
C ARG A 234 6.04 11.74 35.58
N ASN A 235 6.01 12.42 36.71
CA ASN A 235 4.82 13.14 37.18
C ASN A 235 4.84 14.63 36.76
N LEU A 236 3.79 15.38 37.12
CA LEU A 236 3.68 16.82 36.82
C LEU A 236 4.76 17.69 37.48
N SER A 237 5.42 17.18 38.53
CA SER A 237 6.57 17.82 39.17
C SER A 237 7.91 17.42 38.53
N ASN A 238 7.86 16.69 37.40
CA ASN A 238 9.02 16.15 36.67
C ASN A 238 9.83 15.08 37.42
N GLU A 239 9.27 14.51 38.50
CA GLU A 239 9.89 13.42 39.26
C GLU A 239 9.66 12.08 38.55
N VAL A 240 10.64 11.18 38.63
CA VAL A 240 10.54 9.83 38.04
C VAL A 240 9.49 9.01 38.79
N VAL A 241 8.62 8.34 38.04
CA VAL A 241 7.65 7.39 38.59
C VAL A 241 8.09 5.98 38.21
N ASP A 242 8.36 5.14 39.21
CA ASP A 242 8.70 3.72 39.00
C ASP A 242 7.41 2.87 39.02
N PRO A 243 6.97 2.28 37.89
CA PRO A 243 5.74 1.49 37.82
C PRO A 243 5.78 0.20 38.67
N PHE A 244 6.93 -0.17 39.23
CA PHE A 244 7.10 -1.34 40.08
C PHE A 244 7.13 -1.01 41.58
N SER A 245 7.09 0.26 41.96
CA SER A 245 6.91 0.70 43.36
C SER A 245 5.65 1.54 43.52
N ASP A 246 5.25 2.28 42.50
CA ASP A 246 3.96 2.94 42.39
C ASP A 246 2.98 2.10 41.56
N PHE A 247 2.18 1.29 42.24
CA PHE A 247 1.17 0.42 41.63
C PHE A 247 -0.15 1.13 41.34
N GLY A 248 -0.19 2.46 41.30
CA GLY A 248 -1.41 3.23 41.04
C GLY A 248 -2.11 2.91 39.71
N TRP A 249 -1.44 2.21 38.79
CA TRP A 249 -1.94 1.76 37.49
C TRP A 249 -2.61 0.37 37.48
N ILE A 250 -2.47 -0.43 38.55
CA ILE A 250 -2.98 -1.82 38.57
C ILE A 250 -3.60 -2.22 39.91
N GLU A 251 -4.69 -2.98 39.84
CA GLU A 251 -5.40 -3.50 41.01
C GLU A 251 -5.14 -4.99 41.24
N GLY A 252 -5.19 -5.42 42.50
CA GLY A 252 -5.05 -6.83 42.90
C GLY A 252 -3.61 -7.24 43.17
N ASP A 253 -3.40 -7.98 44.26
CA ASP A 253 -2.06 -8.36 44.70
C ASP A 253 -1.37 -9.35 43.75
N ALA A 254 -2.13 -10.18 43.04
CA ALA A 254 -1.59 -11.11 42.05
C ALA A 254 -0.90 -10.38 40.88
N HIS A 255 -1.52 -9.32 40.35
CA HIS A 255 -0.94 -8.52 39.27
C HIS A 255 0.29 -7.73 39.73
N LYS A 256 0.27 -7.20 40.97
CA LYS A 256 1.46 -6.57 41.56
C LYS A 256 2.62 -7.55 41.69
N GLN A 257 2.34 -8.79 42.10
CA GLN A 257 3.37 -9.83 42.14
C GLN A 257 3.90 -10.18 40.75
N MET A 258 3.06 -10.23 39.71
CA MET A 258 3.51 -10.42 38.33
C MET A 258 4.38 -9.26 37.83
N ALA A 259 4.05 -8.01 38.17
CA ALA A 259 4.90 -6.86 37.86
C ALA A 259 6.27 -6.95 38.56
N LEU A 260 6.30 -7.33 39.83
CA LEU A 260 7.55 -7.56 40.57
C LEU A 260 8.36 -8.73 40.02
N ASP A 261 7.71 -9.80 39.58
CA ASP A 261 8.37 -10.92 38.92
C ASP A 261 8.90 -10.55 37.54
N GLY A 262 8.17 -9.73 36.77
CA GLY A 262 8.62 -9.17 35.50
C GLY A 262 9.85 -8.26 35.67
N LYS A 263 9.89 -7.45 36.73
CA LYS A 263 11.08 -6.68 37.12
C LYS A 263 12.25 -7.61 37.44
N ARG A 264 12.01 -8.65 38.24
CA ARG A 264 13.02 -9.64 38.62
C ARG A 264 13.58 -10.38 37.41
N PHE A 265 12.71 -10.80 36.50
CA PHE A 265 13.10 -11.43 35.23
C PHE A 265 14.10 -10.56 34.45
N ASN A 266 13.79 -9.27 34.25
CA ASN A 266 14.69 -8.36 33.54
C ASN A 266 16.01 -8.12 34.29
N GLN A 267 15.96 -7.99 35.62
CA GLN A 267 17.15 -7.85 36.46
C GLN A 267 18.04 -9.10 36.40
N GLU A 268 17.45 -10.29 36.43
CA GLU A 268 18.16 -11.56 36.32
C GLU A 268 18.77 -11.74 34.93
N LEU A 269 18.02 -11.41 33.87
CA LEU A 269 18.51 -11.51 32.49
C LEU A 269 19.66 -10.52 32.23
N GLY A 270 19.53 -9.28 32.73
CA GLY A 270 20.54 -8.24 32.67
C GLY A 270 20.99 -7.91 31.24
N THR A 271 22.24 -7.47 31.12
CA THR A 271 22.88 -7.10 29.84
C THR A 271 23.92 -8.11 29.38
N THR A 272 23.94 -9.31 29.95
CA THR A 272 24.89 -10.35 29.51
C THR A 272 24.53 -10.84 28.11
N LEU A 273 25.56 -11.05 27.29
CA LEU A 273 25.50 -11.75 26.01
C LEU A 273 26.69 -12.72 25.94
N SER A 274 26.39 -14.02 26.00
CA SER A 274 27.38 -15.10 26.00
C SER A 274 27.72 -15.63 24.60
N VAL A 275 27.01 -15.16 23.57
CA VAL A 275 27.20 -15.53 22.17
C VAL A 275 27.30 -14.30 21.29
N GLU A 276 27.87 -14.46 20.10
CA GLU A 276 27.94 -13.40 19.10
C GLU A 276 26.52 -12.89 18.79
N THR A 277 26.26 -11.62 19.07
CA THR A 277 24.92 -11.04 18.98
C THR A 277 24.93 -9.78 18.12
N LEU A 278 24.01 -9.73 17.15
CA LEU A 278 23.82 -8.61 16.24
C LEU A 278 22.42 -8.02 16.44
N CYS A 279 22.32 -6.71 16.55
CA CYS A 279 21.06 -5.99 16.68
C CYS A 279 20.69 -5.36 15.33
N PHE A 280 19.61 -5.82 14.71
CA PHE A 280 18.92 -5.16 13.63
C PHE A 280 17.73 -4.42 14.24
N PHE A 281 17.68 -3.10 14.11
CA PHE A 281 16.63 -2.32 14.76
C PHE A 281 16.06 -1.23 13.84
N GLY A 282 14.76 -0.98 13.99
CA GLY A 282 14.12 0.13 13.30
C GLY A 282 14.39 1.45 14.03
N ALA A 283 14.61 2.51 13.26
CA ALA A 283 14.80 3.86 13.72
C ALA A 283 13.95 4.82 12.88
N ARG A 284 13.79 6.05 13.36
CA ARG A 284 13.10 7.15 12.64
C ARG A 284 11.60 6.88 12.39
N GLN A 285 10.96 6.10 13.27
CA GLN A 285 9.52 5.90 13.31
C GLN A 285 8.92 6.48 14.60
N PRO A 286 7.76 7.16 14.55
CA PRO A 286 7.07 7.66 15.74
C PRO A 286 6.80 6.53 16.75
N THR A 287 7.49 6.56 17.89
CA THR A 287 7.53 5.48 18.89
C THR A 287 7.25 6.03 20.28
N THR A 288 6.36 5.39 21.05
CA THR A 288 6.09 5.76 22.45
C THR A 288 7.37 5.61 23.27
N ASN A 289 7.89 6.72 23.79
CA ASN A 289 9.18 6.76 24.47
C ASN A 289 9.07 7.13 25.96
N ALA A 290 8.09 7.94 26.33
CA ALA A 290 7.87 8.36 27.70
C ALA A 290 6.38 8.63 27.99
N GLY A 291 6.00 8.68 29.27
CA GLY A 291 4.66 8.99 29.72
C GLY A 291 4.65 9.95 30.91
N LEU A 292 3.66 10.85 30.93
CA LEU A 292 3.39 11.77 32.03
C LEU A 292 2.21 11.24 32.86
N VAL A 293 2.52 10.79 34.08
CA VAL A 293 1.56 10.22 35.04
C VAL A 293 0.77 11.33 35.70
N ARG A 294 -0.56 11.18 35.71
CA ARG A 294 -1.50 12.02 36.46
C ARG A 294 -2.10 11.21 37.59
N TYR A 295 -2.29 11.85 38.74
CA TYR A 295 -2.86 11.22 39.94
C TYR A 295 -4.31 11.67 40.16
N ALA A 296 -5.14 10.76 40.66
CA ALA A 296 -6.44 11.03 41.27
C ALA A 296 -6.28 11.24 42.79
N ALA A 297 -7.37 11.56 43.49
CA ALA A 297 -7.38 11.58 44.95
C ALA A 297 -7.02 10.18 45.51
N GLY A 298 -6.08 10.13 46.46
CA GLY A 298 -5.62 8.88 47.10
C GLY A 298 -4.52 8.12 46.36
N ASP A 299 -3.59 8.83 45.69
CA ASP A 299 -2.37 8.31 45.04
C ASP A 299 -2.58 7.25 43.95
N ARG A 300 -3.81 7.09 43.43
CA ARG A 300 -4.09 6.27 42.25
C ARG A 300 -3.78 7.04 40.97
N TRP A 301 -3.34 6.35 39.93
CA TRP A 301 -3.14 7.00 38.63
C TRP A 301 -4.51 7.27 38.00
N SER A 302 -4.76 8.52 37.60
CA SER A 302 -5.94 8.90 36.82
C SER A 302 -5.72 8.68 35.32
N GLY A 303 -4.47 8.62 34.87
CA GLY A 303 -4.08 8.32 33.50
C GLY A 303 -2.60 8.60 33.26
N VAL A 304 -2.11 8.18 32.08
CA VAL A 304 -0.77 8.51 31.59
C VAL A 304 -0.93 9.19 30.24
N GLU A 305 -0.33 10.36 30.09
CA GLU A 305 -0.24 11.05 28.82
C GLU A 305 1.06 10.61 28.12
N TRP A 306 0.93 9.77 27.11
CA TRP A 306 2.06 9.19 26.38
C TRP A 306 2.63 10.17 25.37
N SER A 307 3.95 10.16 25.23
CA SER A 307 4.70 10.98 24.28
C SER A 307 5.48 10.08 23.34
N ALA A 308 5.42 10.40 22.05
CA ALA A 308 6.15 9.71 21.00
C ALA A 308 7.13 10.65 20.30
N ASN A 309 8.26 10.09 19.87
CA ASN A 309 9.24 10.75 19.01
C ASN A 309 9.74 9.74 17.98
N GLU A 310 10.59 10.17 17.04
CA GLU A 310 11.07 9.29 15.96
C GLU A 310 12.21 8.33 16.39
N ALA A 311 12.56 8.23 17.67
CA ALA A 311 13.62 7.34 18.14
C ALA A 311 13.11 5.91 18.41
N GLY A 312 12.73 5.20 17.34
CA GLY A 312 12.38 3.78 17.39
C GLY A 312 11.72 3.28 16.10
N ASP A 313 11.06 2.13 16.20
CA ASP A 313 10.45 1.38 15.09
C ASP A 313 8.90 1.41 15.08
N GLY A 314 8.29 2.28 15.90
CA GLY A 314 6.84 2.39 16.11
C GLY A 314 6.33 1.58 17.31
N THR A 315 7.13 0.64 17.83
CA THR A 315 6.79 -0.16 19.02
C THR A 315 7.89 -0.10 20.07
N VAL A 316 9.12 -0.37 19.67
CA VAL A 316 10.29 -0.47 20.54
C VAL A 316 11.15 0.78 20.36
N PRO A 317 11.39 1.54 21.44
CA PRO A 317 12.37 2.62 21.42
C PRO A 317 13.75 2.14 20.99
N GLU A 318 14.46 2.95 20.22
CA GLU A 318 15.82 2.65 19.76
C GLU A 318 16.75 2.27 20.93
N ARG A 319 16.67 3.03 22.03
CA ARG A 319 17.42 2.76 23.28
C ARG A 319 17.22 1.35 23.85
N SER A 320 16.09 0.72 23.57
CA SER A 320 15.75 -0.65 24.00
C SER A 320 15.92 -1.68 22.89
N ALA A 321 15.94 -1.29 21.62
CA ALA A 321 16.27 -2.21 20.53
C ALA A 321 17.79 -2.43 20.40
N VAL A 322 18.58 -1.43 20.82
CA VAL A 322 20.05 -1.45 20.78
C VAL A 322 20.61 -2.04 22.07
N HIS A 323 20.94 -3.33 22.07
CA HIS A 323 21.55 -3.96 23.23
C HIS A 323 22.97 -3.41 23.45
N PRO A 324 23.33 -2.96 24.67
CA PRO A 324 24.59 -2.24 24.91
C PRO A 324 25.84 -3.06 24.54
N ASN A 325 25.82 -4.36 24.83
CA ASN A 325 26.93 -5.29 24.61
C ASN A 325 26.86 -6.05 23.26
N ALA A 326 25.95 -5.69 22.35
CA ALA A 326 25.90 -6.34 21.04
C ALA A 326 27.18 -6.02 20.22
N LEU A 327 27.63 -7.00 19.44
CA LEU A 327 28.82 -6.86 18.60
C LEU A 327 28.57 -5.87 17.47
N GLU A 328 27.41 -5.97 16.82
CA GLU A 328 26.97 -5.05 15.77
C GLU A 328 25.60 -4.46 16.12
N LYS A 329 25.42 -3.18 15.79
CA LYS A 329 24.21 -2.38 16.02
C LYS A 329 23.85 -1.73 14.69
N LEU A 330 22.82 -2.24 14.04
CA LEU A 330 22.48 -1.98 12.64
C LEU A 330 21.12 -1.27 12.58
N PRO A 331 21.09 0.07 12.38
CA PRO A 331 19.86 0.86 12.30
C PRO A 331 19.21 0.78 10.91
N TYR A 332 17.88 0.74 10.85
CA TYR A 332 17.12 0.75 9.59
C TYR A 332 15.90 1.66 9.70
N ALA A 333 15.60 2.44 8.65
CA ALA A 333 14.37 3.26 8.62
C ALA A 333 13.13 2.39 8.30
N VAL A 334 12.72 1.55 9.24
CA VAL A 334 11.67 0.53 9.07
C VAL A 334 10.78 0.39 10.31
N GLY A 335 9.50 0.07 10.09
CA GLY A 335 8.57 -0.24 11.17
C GLY A 335 8.78 -1.62 11.81
N HIS A 336 8.31 -1.78 13.05
CA HIS A 336 8.55 -2.96 13.90
C HIS A 336 8.26 -4.29 13.21
N GLY A 337 7.08 -4.46 12.62
CA GLY A 337 6.72 -5.72 11.93
C GLY A 337 7.04 -5.75 10.43
N ASP A 338 7.82 -4.80 9.93
CA ASP A 338 8.36 -4.81 8.57
C ASP A 338 9.88 -5.10 8.56
N ILE A 339 10.53 -5.10 9.73
CA ILE A 339 11.99 -5.20 9.86
C ILE A 339 12.57 -6.47 9.21
N TYR A 340 11.92 -7.61 9.38
CA TYR A 340 12.38 -8.91 8.87
C TYR A 340 12.01 -9.15 7.39
N VAL A 341 11.36 -8.20 6.73
CA VAL A 341 11.08 -8.23 5.28
C VAL A 341 11.71 -7.07 4.53
N ASN A 342 12.43 -6.19 5.22
CA ASN A 342 13.10 -5.06 4.61
C ASN A 342 14.29 -5.53 3.74
N PRO A 343 14.41 -5.07 2.47
CA PRO A 343 15.48 -5.49 1.58
C PRO A 343 16.89 -5.29 2.14
N ALA A 344 17.19 -4.13 2.75
CA ALA A 344 18.52 -3.84 3.30
C ALA A 344 18.84 -4.69 4.54
N VAL A 345 17.84 -5.00 5.36
CA VAL A 345 17.98 -5.97 6.46
C VAL A 345 18.30 -7.36 5.92
N LEU A 346 17.56 -7.81 4.91
CA LEU A 346 17.74 -9.13 4.30
C LEU A 346 19.10 -9.28 3.60
N GLU A 347 19.58 -8.23 2.96
CA GLU A 347 20.90 -8.20 2.33
C GLU A 347 22.04 -8.36 3.35
N LYS A 348 22.02 -7.56 4.43
CA LYS A 348 23.00 -7.68 5.51
C LYS A 348 22.88 -9.03 6.23
N LEU A 349 21.67 -9.55 6.39
CA LEU A 349 21.45 -10.90 6.94
C LEU A 349 22.05 -11.98 6.03
N GLU A 350 21.84 -11.91 4.71
CA GLU A 350 22.48 -12.84 3.75
C GLU A 350 24.00 -12.77 3.82
N TRP A 351 24.55 -11.55 3.98
CA TRP A 351 25.98 -11.38 4.17
C TRP A 351 26.48 -12.13 5.41
N GLU A 352 25.81 -11.93 6.55
CA GLU A 352 26.18 -12.58 7.81
C GLU A 352 26.03 -14.10 7.76
N LEU A 353 25.01 -14.60 7.07
CA LEU A 353 24.68 -16.02 7.06
C LEU A 353 25.51 -16.82 6.06
N VAL A 354 25.78 -16.22 4.89
CA VAL A 354 26.28 -16.96 3.72
C VAL A 354 27.56 -16.34 3.15
N ARG A 355 27.52 -15.05 2.78
CA ARG A 355 28.61 -14.45 1.96
C ARG A 355 29.93 -14.35 2.72
N LYS A 356 29.90 -13.95 4.01
CA LYS A 356 31.07 -13.77 4.90
C LYS A 356 32.01 -14.98 4.97
N TYR A 357 31.53 -16.18 4.68
CA TYR A 357 32.28 -17.44 4.79
C TYR A 357 32.81 -17.93 3.43
N ARG A 358 32.14 -17.61 2.31
CA ARG A 358 32.52 -18.13 0.97
C ARG A 358 33.78 -17.47 0.39
N THR A 359 34.26 -16.38 0.99
CA THR A 359 35.43 -15.61 0.57
C THR A 359 36.73 -16.17 1.16
N VAL A 360 37.69 -16.57 0.31
CA VAL A 360 38.93 -17.28 0.72
C VAL A 360 40.01 -16.31 1.22
N SER A 361 39.87 -15.01 0.98
CA SER A 361 40.87 -13.99 1.35
C SER A 361 40.47 -13.11 2.54
N GLY A 362 39.29 -13.32 3.12
CA GLY A 362 38.79 -12.40 4.14
C GLY A 362 38.43 -11.01 3.61
N THR A 363 38.39 -10.89 2.28
CA THR A 363 38.02 -9.72 1.50
C THR A 363 36.51 -9.80 1.25
N LEU A 364 35.80 -8.70 1.50
CA LEU A 364 34.33 -8.70 1.58
C LEU A 364 33.66 -9.07 0.24
N ALA A 365 34.23 -8.63 -0.90
CA ALA A 365 33.86 -9.07 -2.24
C ALA A 365 35.06 -9.75 -2.94
N GLU A 366 34.89 -11.00 -3.35
CA GLU A 366 35.91 -11.76 -4.10
C GLU A 366 35.29 -12.40 -5.34
N ALA A 367 36.00 -12.34 -6.46
CA ALA A 367 35.64 -13.01 -7.69
C ALA A 367 36.81 -13.85 -8.21
N VAL A 368 36.47 -15.01 -8.76
CA VAL A 368 37.44 -15.95 -9.30
C VAL A 368 37.07 -16.22 -10.76
N THR A 369 37.98 -15.91 -11.68
CA THR A 369 37.81 -16.18 -13.11
C THR A 369 38.51 -17.49 -13.50
N GLU A 370 38.69 -17.75 -14.79
CA GLU A 370 39.44 -18.92 -15.26
C GLU A 370 40.90 -18.85 -14.76
N ARG A 371 41.53 -17.67 -14.77
CA ARG A 371 42.93 -17.50 -14.33
C ARG A 371 43.16 -16.56 -13.16
N LEU A 372 42.20 -15.72 -12.77
CA LEU A 372 42.42 -14.70 -11.76
C LEU A 372 41.62 -14.91 -10.49
N LYS A 373 42.18 -14.43 -9.38
CA LYS A 373 41.52 -14.21 -8.09
C LYS A 373 41.55 -12.71 -7.81
N ILE A 374 40.37 -12.12 -7.67
CA ILE A 374 40.18 -10.67 -7.51
C ILE A 374 39.50 -10.43 -6.16
N GLY A 375 40.08 -9.59 -5.30
CA GLY A 375 39.45 -9.13 -4.06
C GLY A 375 39.13 -7.64 -4.11
N PHE A 376 38.08 -7.20 -3.41
CA PHE A 376 37.69 -5.79 -3.23
C PHE A 376 37.12 -5.56 -1.83
N GLU A 377 37.64 -4.57 -1.10
CA GLU A 377 37.16 -4.24 0.25
C GLU A 377 37.35 -2.76 0.62
N PRO A 378 36.40 -2.17 1.38
CA PRO A 378 36.60 -0.91 2.10
C PRO A 378 37.41 -1.13 3.39
N GLY A 379 37.98 -0.05 3.91
CA GLY A 379 38.77 -0.08 5.13
C GLY A 379 37.95 -0.23 6.41
N LYS A 380 36.66 0.11 6.37
CA LYS A 380 35.68 0.01 7.45
C LYS A 380 34.28 -0.17 6.85
N ASP A 381 33.34 -0.63 7.67
CA ASP A 381 31.93 -0.75 7.27
C ASP A 381 31.11 0.51 7.62
N PHE A 382 31.67 1.39 8.46
CA PHE A 382 31.04 2.60 8.98
C PHE A 382 31.96 3.80 8.82
N TYR A 383 31.39 4.93 8.40
CA TYR A 383 32.08 6.20 8.21
C TYR A 383 31.21 7.38 8.66
N GLU A 384 31.82 8.44 9.18
CA GLU A 384 31.13 9.71 9.34
C GLU A 384 31.05 10.49 8.02
N PRO A 385 30.03 11.34 7.79
CA PRO A 385 30.02 12.25 6.65
C PRO A 385 31.31 13.07 6.56
N GLY A 386 32.00 13.00 5.42
CA GLY A 386 33.30 13.63 5.19
C GLY A 386 34.52 12.82 5.68
N GLU A 387 34.35 11.69 6.38
CA GLU A 387 35.46 10.78 6.72
C GLU A 387 36.06 10.14 5.46
N GLU A 388 37.37 9.88 5.45
CA GLU A 388 38.05 9.26 4.31
C GLU A 388 37.74 7.75 4.21
N ILE A 389 37.00 7.36 3.16
CA ILE A 389 36.76 5.98 2.76
C ILE A 389 37.96 5.49 1.96
N ARG A 390 38.82 4.70 2.59
CA ARG A 390 39.92 3.97 1.91
C ARG A 390 39.39 2.66 1.38
N ILE A 391 39.67 2.38 0.11
CA ILE A 391 39.26 1.15 -0.58
C ILE A 391 40.47 0.55 -1.29
N TRP A 392 40.52 -0.77 -1.37
CA TRP A 392 41.53 -1.45 -2.16
C TRP A 392 40.98 -2.70 -2.86
N ALA A 393 41.57 -3.01 -4.00
CA ALA A 393 41.34 -4.23 -4.76
C ALA A 393 42.67 -5.00 -4.90
N SER A 394 42.61 -6.32 -5.02
CA SER A 394 43.79 -7.16 -5.28
C SER A 394 43.52 -8.07 -6.47
N ILE A 395 44.50 -8.23 -7.35
CA ILE A 395 44.42 -9.10 -8.54
C ILE A 395 45.61 -10.06 -8.52
N HIS A 396 45.33 -11.35 -8.42
CA HIS A 396 46.33 -12.41 -8.37
C HIS A 396 45.99 -13.50 -9.38
N ASP A 397 47.02 -14.18 -9.90
CA ASP A 397 46.84 -15.42 -10.64
C ASP A 397 46.33 -16.51 -9.69
N LYS A 398 45.26 -17.18 -10.10
CA LYS A 398 44.50 -18.14 -9.28
C LYS A 398 45.32 -19.39 -8.93
N GLU A 399 46.18 -19.86 -9.83
CA GLU A 399 46.93 -21.11 -9.64
C GLU A 399 48.25 -20.86 -8.91
N THR A 400 48.94 -19.78 -9.27
CA THR A 400 50.29 -19.48 -8.79
C THR A 400 50.31 -18.49 -7.62
N GLY A 401 49.22 -17.73 -7.42
CA GLY A 401 49.12 -16.66 -6.41
C GLY A 401 49.92 -15.40 -6.74
N VAL A 402 50.60 -15.37 -7.90
CA VAL A 402 51.45 -14.25 -8.30
C VAL A 402 50.59 -13.02 -8.62
N PRO A 403 50.93 -11.82 -8.12
CA PRO A 403 50.18 -10.61 -8.41
C PRO A 403 50.19 -10.26 -9.91
N VAL A 404 49.05 -9.79 -10.41
CA VAL A 404 48.85 -9.43 -11.83
C VAL A 404 48.68 -7.91 -11.95
N SER A 405 49.66 -7.29 -12.61
CA SER A 405 49.71 -5.84 -12.87
C SER A 405 49.06 -5.45 -14.20
N GLY A 406 48.69 -4.18 -14.34
CA GLY A 406 48.10 -3.63 -15.57
C GLY A 406 46.60 -3.87 -15.74
N GLY A 407 45.90 -4.22 -14.66
CA GLY A 407 44.45 -4.20 -14.55
C GLY A 407 43.91 -2.78 -14.38
N GLN A 408 42.61 -2.65 -14.60
CA GLN A 408 41.83 -1.42 -14.51
C GLN A 408 40.69 -1.65 -13.53
N VAL A 409 40.65 -0.89 -12.44
CA VAL A 409 39.57 -0.99 -11.43
C VAL A 409 38.88 0.37 -11.29
N ASP A 410 37.59 0.41 -11.63
CA ASP A 410 36.72 1.58 -11.45
C ASP A 410 35.69 1.29 -10.35
N VAL A 411 35.59 2.16 -9.36
CA VAL A 411 34.65 2.01 -8.24
C VAL A 411 33.59 3.08 -8.31
N SER A 412 32.33 2.66 -8.33
CA SER A 412 31.15 3.52 -8.33
C SER A 412 30.47 3.50 -6.97
N VAL A 413 30.18 4.67 -6.41
CA VAL A 413 29.52 4.84 -5.11
C VAL A 413 28.06 5.16 -5.36
N ILE A 414 27.15 4.29 -4.95
CA ILE A 414 25.70 4.39 -5.22
C ILE A 414 24.96 4.43 -3.89
N LEU A 415 24.09 5.41 -3.69
CA LEU A 415 23.23 5.46 -2.51
C LEU A 415 22.12 4.42 -2.63
N GLN A 416 22.14 3.42 -1.75
CA GLN A 416 21.13 2.36 -1.69
C GLN A 416 19.92 2.79 -0.86
N GLN A 417 20.16 3.49 0.25
CA GLN A 417 19.10 3.95 1.13
C GLN A 417 19.55 5.17 1.94
N GLU A 418 18.80 6.28 1.88
CA GLU A 418 18.98 7.38 2.84
C GLU A 418 18.51 6.96 4.22
N LEU A 419 19.25 7.38 5.25
CA LEU A 419 18.79 7.24 6.62
C LEU A 419 17.67 8.24 6.93
N VAL A 420 17.53 9.38 6.23
CA VAL A 420 16.51 10.42 6.53
C VAL A 420 15.13 9.97 6.06
N ALA A 421 14.08 10.22 6.86
CA ALA A 421 12.70 9.79 6.60
C ALA A 421 11.99 10.49 5.41
N SER A 422 12.75 11.04 4.46
CA SER A 422 12.22 11.72 3.28
C SER A 422 12.48 10.90 2.02
N THR A 423 11.42 10.26 1.51
CA THR A 423 11.35 9.59 0.18
C THR A 423 12.29 8.38 -0.01
N PRO A 424 11.82 7.25 -0.57
CA PRO A 424 12.75 6.25 -1.10
C PRO A 424 13.45 6.86 -2.32
N PHE A 425 14.64 7.40 -2.12
CA PHE A 425 15.53 7.76 -3.21
C PHE A 425 16.16 6.46 -3.72
N SER A 426 15.76 6.03 -4.92
CA SER A 426 16.46 5.00 -5.69
C SER A 426 17.08 5.73 -6.88
N SER A 427 18.30 6.24 -6.70
CA SER A 427 19.13 6.56 -7.86
C SER A 427 20.01 5.36 -8.14
N SER A 428 19.87 4.77 -9.33
CA SER A 428 20.88 3.86 -9.87
C SER A 428 22.12 4.60 -10.36
N GLU A 429 22.12 5.93 -10.35
CA GLU A 429 23.25 6.75 -10.75
C GLU A 429 24.32 6.80 -9.63
N PRO A 430 25.59 6.56 -9.98
CA PRO A 430 26.66 6.64 -9.01
C PRO A 430 26.95 8.10 -8.64
N LEU A 431 26.96 8.38 -7.33
CA LEU A 431 27.32 9.66 -6.74
C LEU A 431 28.77 10.05 -7.05
N ALA A 432 29.64 9.05 -7.17
CA ALA A 432 31.01 9.21 -7.60
C ALA A 432 31.49 7.95 -8.32
N THR A 433 32.35 8.10 -9.32
CA THR A 433 33.12 7.00 -9.92
C THR A 433 34.60 7.33 -9.84
N LEU A 434 35.40 6.41 -9.31
CA LEU A 434 36.81 6.61 -9.00
C LEU A 434 37.65 5.50 -9.63
N ARG A 435 38.71 5.89 -10.35
CA ARG A 435 39.70 4.95 -10.87
C ARG A 435 40.75 4.66 -9.78
N MET A 436 40.92 3.39 -9.42
CA MET A 436 41.94 2.97 -8.46
C MET A 436 43.33 2.93 -9.11
N ARG A 437 44.36 3.25 -8.33
CA ARG A 437 45.76 3.22 -8.78
C ARG A 437 46.46 1.98 -8.27
N GLU A 438 47.24 1.33 -9.11
CA GLU A 438 48.09 0.22 -8.67
C GLU A 438 49.13 0.73 -7.65
N SER A 439 49.31 0.01 -6.55
CA SER A 439 50.23 0.33 -5.46
C SER A 439 51.68 0.15 -5.93
N GLU A 440 52.52 1.16 -5.68
CA GLU A 440 53.96 1.09 -5.96
C GLU A 440 54.70 0.15 -4.99
N GLU A 441 54.10 -0.12 -3.82
CA GLU A 441 54.70 -0.92 -2.75
C GLU A 441 54.22 -2.38 -2.75
N ILE A 442 52.98 -2.62 -3.18
CA ILE A 442 52.34 -3.94 -3.16
C ILE A 442 51.85 -4.28 -4.58
N PRO A 443 52.66 -5.00 -5.39
CA PRO A 443 52.28 -5.38 -6.75
C PRO A 443 50.94 -6.11 -6.80
N GLY A 444 50.09 -5.81 -7.80
CA GLY A 444 48.76 -6.41 -7.95
C GLY A 444 47.69 -5.85 -7.01
N ARG A 445 48.02 -4.90 -6.12
CA ARG A 445 47.04 -4.17 -5.30
C ARG A 445 46.70 -2.84 -5.96
N TYR A 446 45.41 -2.49 -6.00
CA TYR A 446 44.90 -1.21 -6.47
C TYR A 446 44.26 -0.49 -5.29
N GLU A 447 44.53 0.80 -5.13
CA GLU A 447 44.11 1.58 -3.97
C GLU A 447 43.43 2.87 -4.43
N ALA A 448 42.42 3.31 -3.68
CA ALA A 448 41.81 4.61 -3.80
C ALA A 448 41.29 5.09 -2.44
N ALA A 449 41.09 6.40 -2.33
CA ALA A 449 40.45 7.01 -1.18
C ALA A 449 39.52 8.12 -1.66
N PHE A 450 38.38 8.28 -1.00
CA PHE A 450 37.45 9.37 -1.27
C PHE A 450 36.73 9.78 0.02
N ALA A 451 36.20 11.00 0.08
CA ALA A 451 35.43 11.46 1.24
C ALA A 451 34.05 10.81 1.23
N ALA A 452 33.62 10.31 2.39
CA ALA A 452 32.27 9.81 2.61
C ALA A 452 31.23 10.89 2.26
N PRO A 453 30.19 10.58 1.48
CA PRO A 453 29.16 11.54 1.10
C PRO A 453 28.53 12.29 2.29
N ASP A 454 28.11 13.54 2.08
CA ASP A 454 27.47 14.35 3.13
C ASP A 454 26.10 13.80 3.56
N SER A 455 25.41 13.12 2.66
CA SER A 455 24.13 12.45 2.91
C SER A 455 24.34 11.22 3.80
N GLN A 456 23.49 11.06 4.81
CA GLN A 456 23.54 9.88 5.69
C GLN A 456 22.75 8.74 5.06
N GLY A 457 23.32 7.55 4.92
CA GLY A 457 22.73 6.46 4.16
C GLY A 457 23.62 5.23 4.03
N TYR A 458 23.04 4.15 3.51
CA TYR A 458 23.77 2.98 3.02
C TYR A 458 24.22 3.23 1.58
N TYR A 459 25.50 2.98 1.30
CA TYR A 459 26.10 3.16 -0.01
C TYR A 459 26.69 1.85 -0.51
N ALA A 460 26.32 1.46 -1.73
CA ALA A 460 26.99 0.40 -2.47
C ALA A 460 28.25 0.94 -3.16
N LEU A 461 29.33 0.19 -3.08
CA LEU A 461 30.62 0.40 -3.71
C LEU A 461 30.79 -0.67 -4.78
N ASN A 462 30.53 -0.29 -6.03
CA ASN A 462 30.55 -1.20 -7.17
C ASN A 462 31.88 -1.08 -7.91
N ALA A 463 32.76 -2.05 -7.72
CA ALA A 463 34.04 -2.16 -8.40
C ALA A 463 33.92 -2.96 -9.70
N LEU A 464 34.12 -2.30 -10.84
CA LEU A 464 34.33 -2.92 -12.14
C LEU A 464 35.82 -3.16 -12.37
N VAL A 465 36.23 -4.42 -12.42
CA VAL A 465 37.61 -4.87 -12.59
C VAL A 465 37.80 -5.43 -14.00
N GLN A 466 38.76 -4.87 -14.74
CA GLN A 466 39.18 -5.30 -16.07
C GLN A 466 40.65 -5.71 -16.02
N ALA A 467 40.96 -6.96 -16.31
CA ALA A 467 42.33 -7.47 -16.31
C ALA A 467 42.72 -8.01 -17.70
N PRO A 468 44.01 -7.96 -18.11
CA PRO A 468 44.43 -8.40 -19.43
C PRO A 468 44.08 -9.87 -19.72
N GLY A 469 43.27 -10.10 -20.75
CA GLY A 469 42.92 -11.44 -21.22
C GLY A 469 41.76 -12.12 -20.50
N GLU A 470 41.02 -11.40 -19.65
CA GLU A 470 39.88 -11.91 -18.88
C GLU A 470 38.63 -11.00 -19.07
N PRO A 471 37.41 -11.55 -18.97
CA PRO A 471 36.18 -10.75 -19.00
C PRO A 471 36.12 -9.79 -17.80
N ALA A 472 35.41 -8.67 -17.98
CA ALA A 472 35.21 -7.70 -16.90
C ALA A 472 34.38 -8.34 -15.76
N VAL A 473 34.78 -8.05 -14.53
CA VAL A 473 34.16 -8.60 -13.31
C VAL A 473 33.63 -7.44 -12.48
N THR A 474 32.42 -7.56 -11.95
CA THR A 474 31.86 -6.58 -11.01
C THR A 474 31.84 -7.16 -9.62
N LEU A 475 32.31 -6.39 -8.64
CA LEU A 475 32.30 -6.67 -7.21
C LEU A 475 31.52 -5.55 -6.52
N GLU A 476 30.75 -5.87 -5.48
CA GLU A 476 29.90 -4.90 -4.78
C GLU A 476 30.06 -5.05 -3.27
N GLU A 477 30.24 -3.91 -2.60
CA GLU A 477 30.35 -3.78 -1.15
C GLU A 477 29.42 -2.72 -0.58
N LEU A 478 28.98 -2.86 0.67
CA LEU A 478 28.07 -1.89 1.30
C LEU A 478 28.77 -1.18 2.47
N VAL A 479 28.69 0.15 2.52
CA VAL A 479 29.17 0.96 3.63
C VAL A 479 28.07 1.86 4.18
N LEU A 480 28.06 2.07 5.49
CA LEU A 480 27.15 2.98 6.17
C LEU A 480 27.84 4.33 6.38
N VAL A 481 27.19 5.42 5.96
CA VAL A 481 27.59 6.78 6.32
C VAL A 481 26.56 7.39 7.25
N GLU A 482 26.93 7.66 8.49
CA GLU A 482 26.04 8.25 9.48
C GLU A 482 26.83 9.18 10.40
N ARG A 483 26.23 10.31 10.83
CA ARG A 483 26.85 11.10 11.91
C ARG A 483 26.68 10.32 13.20
N GLU A 484 27.74 10.18 13.98
CA GLU A 484 27.61 9.66 15.34
C GLU A 484 26.47 10.41 16.04
N PRO A 485 25.44 9.72 16.56
CA PRO A 485 24.32 10.39 17.20
C PRO A 485 24.88 11.16 18.38
N ASN A 486 24.84 12.50 18.34
CA ASN A 486 25.24 13.37 19.45
C ASN A 486 24.46 12.91 20.69
N PRO A 487 25.11 12.23 21.64
CA PRO A 487 24.38 11.58 22.70
C PRO A 487 24.34 12.57 23.85
N ALA A 488 23.53 13.61 23.69
CA ALA A 488 23.17 14.52 24.78
C ALA A 488 22.54 13.77 25.97
N TRP A 489 22.16 12.49 25.79
CA TRP A 489 21.71 11.57 26.85
C TRP A 489 22.81 10.63 27.40
N LEU A 490 23.97 10.45 26.72
CA LEU A 490 25.12 9.70 27.29
C LEU A 490 25.94 10.56 28.26
N GLU A 491 25.95 11.88 28.12
CA GLU A 491 26.64 12.78 29.08
C GLU A 491 26.04 12.69 30.50
N GLY A 492 24.78 12.25 30.63
CA GLY A 492 24.14 11.99 31.92
C GLY A 492 24.55 10.68 32.61
N LEU A 493 25.27 9.78 31.91
CA LEU A 493 25.65 8.46 32.45
C LEU A 493 27.03 8.45 33.13
N HIS A 494 27.91 9.43 32.85
CA HIS A 494 29.23 9.49 33.46
C HIS A 494 29.28 10.20 34.84
N SER A 495 28.21 10.90 35.26
CA SER A 495 28.21 11.64 36.53
C SER A 495 27.44 10.98 37.69
N ALA A 496 26.86 9.80 37.49
CA ALA A 496 25.98 9.18 38.49
C ALA A 496 26.42 7.81 39.02
N ALA A 497 27.60 7.31 38.64
CA ALA A 497 28.07 5.97 39.04
C ALA A 497 29.54 5.92 39.44
N ILE A 498 29.99 6.82 40.34
CA ILE A 498 31.13 6.56 41.22
C ILE A 498 30.84 7.22 42.58
N ASP A 499 30.32 6.44 43.53
CA ASP A 499 30.71 6.60 44.93
C ASP A 499 30.66 5.24 45.64
N HIS A 500 31.71 4.98 46.42
CA HIS A 500 32.24 3.67 46.79
C HIS A 500 31.44 2.82 47.79
N ALA A 501 31.65 1.48 47.76
CA ALA A 501 32.05 0.69 48.93
C ALA A 501 32.51 -0.75 48.57
N GLU A 502 33.78 -1.08 48.85
CA GLU A 502 34.34 -2.44 49.04
C GLU A 502 34.08 -2.93 50.50
N PRO A 503 34.53 -4.14 50.94
CA PRO A 503 34.32 -5.53 50.48
C PRO A 503 33.80 -6.40 51.69
N PRO A 504 33.78 -7.75 51.69
CA PRO A 504 35.01 -8.56 51.88
C PRO A 504 35.05 -9.95 51.21
N ASP A 505 36.27 -10.51 51.26
CA ASP A 505 36.76 -11.82 50.80
C ASP A 505 36.03 -13.06 51.34
N ASP A 506 35.98 -14.15 50.56
CA ASP A 506 36.70 -15.40 50.87
C ASP A 506 36.44 -16.50 49.82
N GLU A 507 37.46 -17.34 49.67
CA GLU A 507 37.75 -18.31 48.60
C GLU A 507 37.14 -19.72 48.91
N PRO A 508 37.51 -20.82 48.20
CA PRO A 508 36.80 -21.51 47.11
C PRO A 508 36.30 -22.93 47.49
N LEU A 509 35.83 -23.75 46.52
CA LEU A 509 36.17 -25.20 46.39
C LEU A 509 35.46 -25.91 45.21
N ALA A 510 36.26 -26.21 44.18
CA ALA A 510 36.60 -27.52 43.58
C ALA A 510 35.56 -28.66 43.35
N GLU A 511 35.64 -29.19 42.10
CA GLU A 511 35.67 -30.62 41.68
C GLU A 511 34.38 -31.46 41.95
N ASP A 512 33.91 -32.40 41.13
CA ASP A 512 34.61 -33.35 40.27
C ASP A 512 33.58 -34.20 39.47
N ARG A 513 34.02 -34.69 38.30
CA ARG A 513 33.88 -36.06 37.75
C ARG A 513 32.54 -36.80 37.47
N GLU A 514 32.56 -37.30 36.23
CA GLU A 514 32.40 -38.70 35.77
C GLU A 514 31.02 -39.28 35.39
N ARG A 515 30.89 -39.44 34.06
CA ARG A 515 30.83 -40.71 33.27
C ARG A 515 29.80 -41.80 33.61
N SER A 516 29.17 -42.21 32.49
CA SER A 516 28.90 -43.61 32.06
C SER A 516 27.67 -44.29 32.72
N ALA A 517 26.92 -45.20 32.12
CA ALA A 517 27.03 -45.96 30.87
C ALA A 517 25.67 -46.67 30.58
N ASP A 518 25.53 -47.18 29.36
CA ASP A 518 24.97 -48.52 29.05
C ASP A 518 23.45 -48.79 29.20
N LEU A 519 22.74 -49.63 28.39
CA LEU A 519 23.06 -50.58 27.31
C LEU A 519 21.73 -51.17 26.73
N VAL A 520 21.81 -51.69 25.49
CA VAL A 520 21.17 -52.94 24.94
C VAL A 520 19.71 -52.94 24.45
N GLY A 521 19.51 -53.56 23.27
CA GLY A 521 18.30 -54.37 23.00
C GLY A 521 17.84 -54.59 21.55
N GLU A 522 18.68 -55.25 20.74
CA GLU A 522 18.47 -56.17 19.59
C GLU A 522 17.10 -56.53 18.93
N GLU A 523 17.21 -56.75 17.60
CA GLU A 523 16.71 -57.87 16.75
C GLU A 523 15.37 -57.81 15.93
N ASP A 524 15.53 -57.56 14.61
CA ASP A 524 15.54 -58.52 13.46
C ASP A 524 14.29 -58.95 12.62
N LEU A 525 14.59 -59.14 11.32
CA LEU A 525 14.02 -60.01 10.25
C LEU A 525 12.82 -59.60 9.34
N SER A 526 13.17 -59.01 8.19
CA SER A 526 13.04 -59.46 6.77
C SER A 526 11.86 -60.30 6.23
N LEU A 527 11.36 -59.93 5.02
CA LEU A 527 11.32 -60.69 3.73
C LEU A 527 10.30 -60.03 2.75
N GLU A 528 10.73 -59.36 1.67
CA GLU A 528 11.02 -59.81 0.28
C GLU A 528 9.79 -60.08 -0.61
N ILE A 529 9.50 -59.28 -1.67
CA ILE A 529 10.02 -59.20 -3.08
C ILE A 529 9.13 -59.96 -4.10
N GLY A 530 8.82 -59.32 -5.24
CA GLY A 530 8.30 -59.97 -6.45
C GLY A 530 7.87 -59.05 -7.62
N THR A 531 8.84 -58.41 -8.28
CA THR A 531 9.12 -58.28 -9.75
C THR A 531 8.11 -58.87 -10.80
N LEU A 532 7.95 -58.47 -12.09
CA LEU A 532 8.62 -57.61 -13.11
C LEU A 532 7.74 -57.55 -14.42
N VAL A 533 7.79 -56.43 -15.18
CA VAL A 533 8.04 -56.26 -16.65
C VAL A 533 6.97 -56.36 -17.79
N ASP A 534 7.00 -55.28 -18.61
CA ASP A 534 6.78 -55.00 -20.06
C ASP A 534 5.56 -55.46 -20.89
N SER A 535 5.00 -54.56 -21.71
CA SER A 535 5.45 -54.28 -23.11
C SER A 535 4.46 -53.42 -23.93
N ASP A 536 4.99 -52.84 -25.00
CA ASP A 536 4.52 -51.78 -25.90
C ASP A 536 3.32 -52.04 -26.85
N GLU A 537 2.90 -50.92 -27.48
CA GLU A 537 2.70 -50.72 -28.93
C GLU A 537 1.28 -50.45 -29.52
N ALA A 538 1.29 -49.59 -30.53
CA ALA A 538 0.19 -48.84 -31.14
C ALA A 538 -0.51 -49.54 -32.32
N THR A 539 -1.69 -49.05 -32.75
CA THR A 539 -2.15 -48.97 -34.17
C THR A 539 -3.55 -48.33 -34.33
N THR A 540 -3.71 -47.50 -35.37
CA THR A 540 -4.96 -47.10 -36.09
C THR A 540 -4.98 -47.85 -37.45
N PRO A 541 -6.03 -47.88 -38.35
CA PRO A 541 -7.03 -46.83 -38.66
C PRO A 541 -8.44 -47.25 -39.24
N ALA A 542 -9.25 -46.23 -39.61
CA ALA A 542 -10.18 -46.09 -40.77
C ALA A 542 -11.70 -46.47 -40.73
N ASP A 543 -12.54 -45.40 -40.83
CA ASP A 543 -13.60 -45.07 -41.83
C ASP A 543 -15.04 -45.69 -41.83
N THR A 544 -16.09 -44.85 -41.71
CA THR A 544 -17.19 -44.59 -42.71
C THR A 544 -18.49 -43.92 -42.17
N ALA A 545 -18.86 -42.80 -42.83
CA ALA A 545 -20.18 -42.31 -43.35
C ALA A 545 -21.42 -41.84 -42.49
N VAL A 546 -21.67 -40.51 -42.57
CA VAL A 546 -22.87 -39.62 -42.80
C VAL A 546 -24.33 -40.15 -42.71
N PRO A 547 -25.30 -39.35 -42.17
CA PRO A 547 -26.20 -38.54 -43.03
C PRO A 547 -26.56 -37.11 -42.51
N GLU A 548 -26.95 -36.23 -43.44
CA GLU A 548 -27.48 -34.84 -43.34
C GLU A 548 -28.96 -34.81 -43.87
N PRO A 549 -29.75 -33.70 -43.86
CA PRO A 549 -30.29 -32.85 -42.78
C PRO A 549 -31.84 -32.66 -42.91
N PRO A 550 -32.49 -31.73 -42.17
CA PRO A 550 -33.52 -30.92 -42.83
C PRO A 550 -33.40 -29.39 -42.62
N ALA A 551 -33.51 -28.72 -43.77
CA ALA A 551 -33.88 -27.35 -44.14
C ALA A 551 -34.22 -26.26 -43.09
N ALA A 552 -33.33 -25.25 -43.08
CA ALA A 552 -33.52 -23.80 -43.30
C ALA A 552 -34.85 -23.09 -42.98
N THR A 553 -34.74 -22.05 -42.14
CA THR A 553 -35.45 -20.76 -42.29
C THR A 553 -34.53 -19.60 -41.92
N ASP A 554 -34.34 -18.70 -42.89
CA ASP A 554 -33.88 -17.30 -42.87
C ASP A 554 -32.81 -16.85 -41.85
N VAL A 555 -31.57 -16.79 -42.32
CA VAL A 555 -30.50 -15.96 -41.73
C VAL A 555 -30.37 -14.69 -42.57
N GLN A 556 -30.56 -13.54 -41.92
CA GLN A 556 -30.20 -12.22 -42.43
C GLN A 556 -28.74 -12.21 -42.94
N PRO A 557 -28.40 -11.41 -43.97
CA PRO A 557 -27.03 -11.36 -44.46
C PRO A 557 -26.06 -10.95 -43.33
N PRO A 558 -24.83 -11.49 -43.30
CA PRO A 558 -23.87 -11.12 -42.27
C PRO A 558 -23.59 -9.62 -42.32
N LEU A 559 -23.56 -8.98 -41.15
CA LEU A 559 -22.97 -7.66 -40.95
C LEU A 559 -21.60 -7.64 -41.62
N THR A 560 -21.37 -6.69 -42.51
CA THR A 560 -20.06 -6.43 -43.14
C THR A 560 -18.98 -6.32 -42.06
N GLU A 561 -17.95 -7.16 -42.12
CA GLU A 561 -16.78 -7.07 -41.23
C GLU A 561 -16.17 -5.66 -41.32
N ALA A 562 -16.12 -4.95 -40.19
CA ALA A 562 -15.44 -3.66 -40.08
C ALA A 562 -13.95 -3.86 -40.36
N GLN A 563 -13.40 -3.12 -41.32
CA GLN A 563 -11.98 -3.20 -41.68
C GLN A 563 -11.14 -2.55 -40.57
N GLU A 564 -10.24 -3.33 -39.95
CA GLU A 564 -9.38 -2.87 -38.85
C GLU A 564 -8.41 -1.77 -39.33
N ARG A 565 -8.23 -0.73 -38.51
CA ARG A 565 -7.38 0.45 -38.79
C ARG A 565 -6.44 0.69 -37.62
N TYR A 566 -5.31 1.37 -37.87
CA TYR A 566 -4.26 1.62 -36.88
C TYR A 566 -3.86 3.09 -36.88
N LEU A 567 -3.72 3.65 -35.68
CA LEU A 567 -3.06 4.93 -35.43
C LEU A 567 -1.57 4.68 -35.30
N ASN A 568 -0.83 5.06 -36.33
CA ASN A 568 0.61 4.85 -36.44
C ASN A 568 1.39 6.08 -35.98
N CYS A 569 2.48 5.84 -35.29
CA CYS A 569 3.56 6.77 -35.04
C CYS A 569 4.78 6.37 -35.89
N GLN A 570 5.45 7.35 -36.48
CA GLN A 570 6.68 7.13 -37.24
C GLN A 570 7.56 8.38 -37.18
N ILE A 571 8.86 8.20 -37.39
CA ILE A 571 9.81 9.29 -37.55
C ILE A 571 10.06 9.44 -39.05
N GLU A 572 9.74 10.61 -39.62
CA GLU A 572 9.96 10.84 -41.04
C GLU A 572 11.46 10.99 -41.34
N ASP A 573 11.87 10.46 -42.50
CA ASP A 573 13.24 10.54 -43.01
C ASP A 573 14.34 9.99 -42.07
N HIS A 574 13.98 9.09 -41.13
CA HIS A 574 14.91 8.45 -40.19
C HIS A 574 14.73 6.92 -40.21
N GLU A 575 15.83 6.17 -40.15
CA GLU A 575 15.78 4.71 -40.13
C GLU A 575 15.31 4.18 -38.77
N VAL A 576 14.34 3.26 -38.78
CA VAL A 576 13.69 2.74 -37.56
C VAL A 576 14.69 2.06 -36.62
N LEU A 577 15.75 1.45 -37.16
CA LEU A 577 16.78 0.75 -36.39
C LEU A 577 17.91 1.66 -35.89
N GLU A 578 17.98 2.90 -36.38
CA GLU A 578 19.00 3.85 -35.93
C GLU A 578 18.47 4.65 -34.73
N PRO A 579 19.26 4.83 -33.66
CA PRO A 579 18.86 5.67 -32.53
C PRO A 579 18.82 7.15 -32.91
N LEU A 580 18.01 7.92 -32.19
CA LEU A 580 18.05 9.38 -32.27
C LEU A 580 19.35 9.91 -31.68
N GLN A 581 19.74 11.13 -32.07
CA GLN A 581 20.95 11.79 -31.62
C GLN A 581 20.60 13.14 -30.98
N THR A 582 21.31 13.52 -29.93
CA THR A 582 21.15 14.86 -29.33
C THR A 582 21.67 15.93 -30.28
N GLY A 583 20.95 17.05 -30.37
CA GLY A 583 21.31 18.19 -31.24
C GLY A 583 20.79 18.07 -32.67
N GLU A 584 20.12 16.97 -33.02
CA GLU A 584 19.41 16.80 -34.30
C GLU A 584 17.90 16.95 -34.10
N ILE A 585 17.21 17.45 -35.12
CA ILE A 585 15.75 17.63 -35.11
C ILE A 585 15.10 16.50 -35.90
N TYR A 586 14.11 15.87 -35.30
CA TYR A 586 13.36 14.75 -35.88
C TYR A 586 11.87 15.09 -36.02
N THR A 587 11.24 14.66 -37.10
CA THR A 587 9.79 14.86 -37.30
C THR A 587 9.00 13.62 -36.93
N LEU A 588 8.30 13.68 -35.80
CA LEU A 588 7.38 12.65 -35.36
C LEU A 588 6.02 12.84 -36.06
N ALA A 589 5.58 11.85 -36.83
CA ALA A 589 4.38 11.91 -37.65
C ALA A 589 3.34 10.86 -37.26
N PHE A 590 2.11 11.31 -37.04
CA PHE A 590 0.96 10.49 -36.65
C PHE A 590 -0.05 10.38 -37.79
N SER A 591 -0.56 9.16 -38.03
CA SER A 591 -1.52 8.89 -39.11
C SER A 591 -2.46 7.73 -38.79
N VAL A 592 -3.63 7.69 -39.45
CA VAL A 592 -4.50 6.50 -39.43
C VAL A 592 -4.28 5.73 -40.73
N ASP A 593 -3.93 4.45 -40.64
CA ASP A 593 -3.70 3.57 -41.80
C ASP A 593 -4.42 2.21 -41.61
N LEU A 594 -4.43 1.39 -42.66
CA LEU A 594 -4.91 0.01 -42.68
C LEU A 594 -3.81 -1.00 -42.32
N ILE A 595 -2.56 -0.56 -42.23
CA ILE A 595 -1.40 -1.38 -41.89
C ILE A 595 -0.81 -0.85 -40.59
N ALA A 596 -0.63 -1.74 -39.61
CA ALA A 596 0.09 -1.45 -38.39
C ALA A 596 1.58 -1.30 -38.70
N GLN A 597 2.16 -0.14 -38.33
CA GLN A 597 3.60 0.07 -38.30
C GLN A 597 4.20 -0.47 -37.00
N ALA A 598 5.53 -0.43 -36.86
CA ALA A 598 6.24 -0.90 -35.65
C ALA A 598 5.73 -0.21 -34.36
N ALA A 599 5.29 1.04 -34.49
CA ALA A 599 4.70 1.84 -33.44
C ALA A 599 3.24 2.16 -33.78
N ALA A 600 2.34 1.23 -33.49
CA ALA A 600 0.93 1.32 -33.88
C ALA A 600 -0.03 0.97 -32.75
N VAL A 601 -1.20 1.62 -32.77
CA VAL A 601 -2.31 1.34 -31.86
C VAL A 601 -3.57 1.12 -32.67
N VAL A 602 -4.39 0.12 -32.37
CA VAL A 602 -5.68 -0.07 -33.07
C VAL A 602 -6.55 1.19 -32.95
N PHE A 603 -6.99 1.70 -34.10
CA PHE A 603 -7.83 2.88 -34.24
C PHE A 603 -9.25 2.45 -34.63
N ASP A 604 -10.19 2.62 -33.70
CA ASP A 604 -11.59 2.29 -33.93
C ASP A 604 -12.29 3.41 -34.72
N GLY A 605 -12.18 3.31 -36.04
CA GLY A 605 -12.61 4.35 -36.96
C GLY A 605 -14.12 4.46 -37.18
N GLU A 606 -14.95 3.50 -36.78
CA GLU A 606 -16.41 3.64 -36.99
C GLU A 606 -17.05 4.59 -35.97
N ARG A 607 -16.34 4.89 -34.89
CA ARG A 607 -16.90 5.41 -33.63
C ARG A 607 -16.51 6.83 -33.27
N VAL A 608 -15.60 7.38 -34.06
CA VAL A 608 -15.25 8.80 -34.04
C VAL A 608 -16.24 9.61 -34.89
N PHE A 609 -17.07 8.96 -35.70
CA PHE A 609 -17.98 9.58 -36.66
C PHE A 609 -19.42 9.48 -36.16
N THR A 610 -20.19 10.55 -36.31
CA THR A 610 -21.67 10.49 -36.26
C THR A 610 -22.21 9.73 -37.49
N GLU A 611 -23.51 9.39 -37.52
CA GLU A 611 -24.12 8.71 -38.68
C GLU A 611 -23.99 9.49 -39.99
N GLU A 612 -23.88 10.82 -39.93
CA GLU A 612 -23.83 11.71 -41.11
C GLU A 612 -22.40 12.12 -41.51
N GLU A 613 -21.40 11.93 -40.63
CA GLU A 613 -20.03 12.39 -40.87
C GLU A 613 -19.20 11.40 -41.72
N GLU A 614 -18.78 11.80 -42.93
CA GLU A 614 -17.84 11.00 -43.73
C GLU A 614 -16.35 11.29 -43.43
N VAL A 615 -16.07 12.43 -42.76
CA VAL A 615 -14.72 12.88 -42.41
C VAL A 615 -14.74 13.58 -41.05
N VAL A 616 -13.78 13.26 -40.19
CA VAL A 616 -13.56 13.93 -38.89
C VAL A 616 -12.18 14.57 -38.83
N LYS A 617 -12.07 15.63 -38.03
CA LYS A 617 -10.81 16.30 -37.71
C LYS A 617 -10.46 16.02 -36.26
N LEU A 618 -9.27 15.49 -36.02
CA LEU A 618 -8.73 15.25 -34.69
C LEU A 618 -7.65 16.28 -34.40
N ALA A 619 -7.78 17.00 -33.30
CA ALA A 619 -6.68 17.80 -32.77
C ALA A 619 -5.71 16.87 -32.04
N VAL A 620 -4.43 16.96 -32.36
CA VAL A 620 -3.34 16.15 -31.81
C VAL A 620 -2.47 17.08 -30.98
N HIS A 621 -2.19 16.67 -29.76
CA HIS A 621 -1.31 17.35 -28.80
C HIS A 621 -0.20 16.39 -28.39
N ILE A 622 1.00 16.92 -28.18
CA ILE A 622 2.11 16.17 -27.60
C ILE A 622 2.62 16.89 -26.36
N ASN A 623 2.94 16.12 -25.32
CA ASN A 623 3.59 16.60 -24.13
C ASN A 623 4.82 15.71 -23.83
N THR A 624 5.94 16.35 -23.53
CA THR A 624 7.20 15.68 -23.23
C THR A 624 8.14 16.56 -22.41
N LYS A 625 8.82 15.93 -21.45
CA LYS A 625 9.91 16.56 -20.70
C LYS A 625 11.29 16.30 -21.32
N ASP A 626 11.44 15.24 -22.11
CA ASP A 626 12.74 14.76 -22.60
C ASP A 626 13.14 15.36 -23.98
N PHE A 627 12.19 16.01 -24.67
CA PHE A 627 12.44 16.64 -25.98
C PHE A 627 12.05 18.12 -25.97
N PHE A 628 12.78 18.96 -26.72
CA PHE A 628 12.28 20.27 -27.12
C PHE A 628 11.30 20.07 -28.27
N VAL A 629 10.13 20.70 -28.19
CA VAL A 629 9.12 20.67 -29.26
C VAL A 629 9.15 22.00 -29.99
N HIS A 630 9.59 21.99 -31.24
CA HIS A 630 9.72 23.19 -32.08
C HIS A 630 8.42 23.54 -32.80
N THR A 631 7.53 22.56 -32.96
CA THR A 631 6.20 22.78 -33.53
C THR A 631 5.29 23.48 -32.53
N THR A 632 4.67 24.59 -32.93
CA THR A 632 3.76 25.34 -32.06
C THR A 632 2.32 24.88 -32.18
N GLY A 633 1.67 24.66 -31.03
CA GLY A 633 0.24 24.36 -30.93
C GLY A 633 -0.17 22.96 -31.42
N SER A 634 -1.49 22.75 -31.48
CA SER A 634 -2.09 21.48 -31.89
C SER A 634 -1.98 21.23 -33.39
N GLN A 635 -1.73 19.99 -33.78
CA GLN A 635 -1.80 19.58 -35.18
C GLN A 635 -3.16 18.95 -35.50
N THR A 636 -3.62 19.07 -36.75
CA THR A 636 -4.89 18.45 -37.16
C THR A 636 -4.67 17.19 -37.97
N LEU A 637 -5.28 16.08 -37.56
CA LEU A 637 -5.35 14.84 -38.31
C LEU A 637 -6.75 14.67 -38.92
N VAL A 638 -6.82 14.58 -40.25
CA VAL A 638 -8.07 14.46 -41.01
C VAL A 638 -8.31 13.01 -41.35
N VAL A 639 -9.32 12.41 -40.71
CA VAL A 639 -9.60 10.98 -40.80
C VAL A 639 -10.93 10.77 -41.55
N PRO A 640 -10.94 10.09 -42.70
CA PRO A 640 -12.18 9.67 -43.35
C PRO A 640 -12.78 8.44 -42.66
N ARG A 641 -14.09 8.23 -42.83
CA ARG A 641 -14.85 7.12 -42.20
C ARG A 641 -14.23 5.76 -42.54
N LYS A 642 -13.74 5.61 -43.76
CA LYS A 642 -13.04 4.40 -44.25
C LYS A 642 -11.68 4.77 -44.87
N GLY A 643 -10.72 3.85 -44.80
CA GLY A 643 -9.40 4.01 -45.42
C GLY A 643 -8.38 4.79 -44.57
N LYS A 644 -7.37 5.38 -45.22
CA LYS A 644 -6.27 6.08 -44.54
C LYS A 644 -6.62 7.54 -44.21
N SER A 645 -5.94 8.15 -43.24
CA SER A 645 -6.05 9.60 -43.01
C SER A 645 -5.58 10.38 -44.24
N LYS A 646 -6.20 11.55 -44.48
CA LYS A 646 -5.89 12.41 -45.63
C LYS A 646 -4.56 13.16 -45.47
N ASN A 647 -4.05 13.24 -44.25
CA ASN A 647 -2.78 13.86 -43.90
C ASN A 647 -2.15 13.13 -42.69
N LYS A 648 -0.99 13.64 -42.24
CA LYS A 648 -0.35 13.28 -40.98
C LYS A 648 -0.26 14.51 -40.08
N ALA A 649 -0.38 14.31 -38.76
CA ALA A 649 -0.04 15.33 -37.77
C ALA A 649 1.45 15.22 -37.44
N ARG A 650 2.21 16.31 -37.57
CA ARG A 650 3.68 16.31 -37.50
C ARG A 650 4.19 17.20 -36.39
N PHE A 651 5.17 16.71 -35.64
CA PHE A 651 5.82 17.46 -34.58
C PHE A 651 7.33 17.31 -34.69
N ASP A 652 8.02 18.43 -34.77
CA ASP A 652 9.47 18.51 -34.78
C ASP A 652 9.97 18.50 -33.33
N ILE A 653 10.73 17.46 -33.01
CA ILE A 653 11.25 17.20 -31.67
C ILE A 653 12.78 17.12 -31.71
N GLU A 654 13.42 17.65 -30.67
CA GLU A 654 14.88 17.61 -30.50
C GLU A 654 15.21 16.98 -29.13
N PRO A 655 16.01 15.89 -29.07
CA PRO A 655 16.35 15.26 -27.81
C PRO A 655 17.17 16.16 -26.90
N LYS A 656 16.76 16.31 -25.63
CA LYS A 656 17.49 17.14 -24.65
C LYS A 656 18.73 16.46 -24.08
N ARG A 657 18.74 15.13 -24.03
CA ARG A 657 19.80 14.30 -23.43
C ARG A 657 19.85 12.91 -24.07
N PRO A 658 21.00 12.22 -24.02
CA PRO A 658 21.08 10.80 -24.38
C PRO A 658 20.32 9.93 -23.37
N GLY A 659 19.89 8.73 -23.79
CA GLY A 659 19.05 7.82 -23.02
C GLY A 659 17.63 7.69 -23.59
N GLU A 660 16.82 6.84 -22.97
CA GLU A 660 15.41 6.68 -23.35
C GLU A 660 14.59 7.90 -22.90
N GLY A 661 13.80 8.46 -23.81
CA GLY A 661 12.90 9.58 -23.54
C GLY A 661 11.46 9.24 -23.93
N GLU A 662 10.49 9.96 -23.35
CA GLU A 662 9.06 9.70 -23.59
C GLU A 662 8.34 10.89 -24.23
N VAL A 663 7.42 10.58 -25.15
CA VAL A 663 6.47 11.54 -25.72
C VAL A 663 5.05 11.04 -25.50
N THR A 664 4.24 11.78 -24.75
CA THR A 664 2.82 11.50 -24.59
C THR A 664 2.04 12.26 -25.65
N VAL A 665 1.12 11.58 -26.33
CA VAL A 665 0.35 12.10 -27.47
C VAL A 665 -1.13 11.90 -27.17
N VAL A 666 -1.93 12.93 -27.39
CA VAL A 666 -3.37 12.91 -27.09
C VAL A 666 -4.18 13.44 -28.27
N PHE A 667 -5.27 12.75 -28.58
CA PHE A 667 -6.16 13.01 -29.72
C PHE A 667 -7.52 13.46 -29.22
N PHE A 668 -8.00 14.60 -29.72
CA PHE A 668 -9.28 15.21 -29.35
C PHE A 668 -10.18 15.39 -30.58
N LYS A 669 -11.50 15.19 -30.42
CA LYS A 669 -12.53 15.60 -31.39
C LYS A 669 -13.43 16.62 -30.71
N ASN A 670 -13.54 17.83 -31.24
CA ASN A 670 -14.36 18.91 -30.67
C ASN A 670 -14.08 19.10 -29.17
N ASN A 671 -12.80 19.13 -28.79
CA ASN A 671 -12.27 19.17 -27.42
C ASN A 671 -12.60 17.97 -26.53
N ASN A 672 -13.34 16.94 -26.98
CA ASN A 672 -13.45 15.70 -26.22
C ASN A 672 -12.24 14.81 -26.44
N PHE A 673 -11.67 14.26 -25.37
CA PHE A 673 -10.63 13.24 -25.43
C PHE A 673 -11.13 12.01 -26.19
N ILE A 674 -10.36 11.53 -27.17
CA ILE A 674 -10.65 10.31 -27.94
C ILE A 674 -9.69 9.20 -27.54
N GLN A 675 -8.38 9.49 -27.60
CA GLN A 675 -7.33 8.50 -27.43
C GLN A 675 -6.05 9.18 -26.93
N GLY A 676 -5.25 8.48 -26.13
CA GLY A 676 -3.86 8.85 -25.81
C GLY A 676 -2.89 7.70 -26.07
N MET A 677 -1.62 8.02 -26.28
CA MET A 677 -0.52 7.05 -26.38
C MET A 677 0.78 7.64 -25.85
N THR A 678 1.65 6.82 -25.27
CA THR A 678 3.01 7.19 -24.89
C THR A 678 3.98 6.47 -25.82
N VAL A 679 4.85 7.22 -26.46
CA VAL A 679 5.90 6.70 -27.36
C VAL A 679 7.24 6.81 -26.62
N ARG A 680 7.94 5.68 -26.46
CA ARG A 680 9.31 5.65 -25.93
C ARG A 680 10.30 5.71 -27.08
N LEU A 681 11.22 6.66 -26.99
CA LEU A 681 12.18 6.99 -28.01
C LEU A 681 13.59 6.80 -27.47
N ASN A 682 14.43 6.10 -28.22
CA ASN A 682 15.82 5.85 -27.85
C ASN A 682 16.75 6.93 -28.44
N VAL A 683 17.59 7.51 -27.60
CA VAL A 683 18.58 8.52 -27.98
C VAL A 683 19.99 8.01 -27.66
N GLY A 684 20.78 7.72 -28.69
CA GLY A 684 22.20 7.43 -28.61
C GLY A 684 22.61 5.96 -28.41
N ASP A 685 21.70 5.03 -28.07
CA ASP A 685 22.05 3.60 -27.91
C ASP A 685 21.96 2.84 -29.25
N PRO A 686 23.08 2.45 -29.89
CA PRO A 686 23.07 1.79 -31.19
C PRO A 686 22.53 0.34 -31.16
N ALA A 687 22.34 -0.26 -29.97
CA ALA A 687 21.75 -1.60 -29.86
C ALA A 687 20.22 -1.59 -29.96
N LYS A 688 19.58 -0.42 -29.99
CA LYS A 688 18.11 -0.28 -30.04
C LYS A 688 17.68 0.69 -31.14
N GLY A 689 16.56 0.39 -31.79
CA GLY A 689 15.96 1.29 -32.78
C GLY A 689 15.42 2.59 -32.16
N ALA A 690 15.08 3.57 -33.00
CA ALA A 690 14.60 4.89 -32.56
C ALA A 690 13.35 4.84 -31.68
N ILE A 691 12.43 3.90 -31.95
CA ILE A 691 11.21 3.70 -31.15
C ILE A 691 11.35 2.37 -30.40
N THR A 692 11.42 2.41 -29.08
CA THR A 692 11.60 1.23 -28.23
C THR A 692 10.31 0.70 -27.64
N GLY A 693 9.24 1.49 -27.64
CA GLY A 693 7.94 1.06 -27.14
C GLY A 693 6.83 2.04 -27.43
N VAL A 694 5.60 1.50 -27.45
CA VAL A 694 4.37 2.29 -27.48
C VAL A 694 3.42 1.73 -26.43
N GLU A 695 3.04 2.57 -25.48
CA GLU A 695 2.03 2.25 -24.48
C GLU A 695 0.72 2.98 -24.80
N LYS A 696 -0.38 2.24 -24.88
CA LYS A 696 -1.71 2.83 -25.11
C LYS A 696 -2.28 3.35 -23.80
N VAL A 697 -2.78 4.59 -23.81
CA VAL A 697 -3.56 5.17 -22.71
C VAL A 697 -4.86 5.73 -23.29
N GLY A 698 -5.95 4.96 -23.31
CA GLY A 698 -7.23 5.47 -23.84
C GLY A 698 -8.26 4.39 -24.18
N ARG A 699 -9.36 4.83 -24.81
CA ARG A 699 -10.64 4.11 -24.88
C ARG A 699 -10.53 2.70 -25.52
N SER A 700 -11.32 1.72 -25.03
CA SER A 700 -11.35 0.37 -25.63
C SER A 700 -12.19 0.34 -26.92
N PRO A 701 -12.01 -0.70 -27.75
CA PRO A 701 -12.76 -0.93 -28.97
C PRO A 701 -14.24 -1.28 -28.77
N GLU A 702 -14.94 -0.83 -27.70
CA GLU A 702 -16.40 -1.05 -27.50
C GLU A 702 -17.26 0.21 -27.21
N GLY A 703 -16.70 1.43 -27.11
CA GLY A 703 -17.45 2.67 -26.85
C GLY A 703 -17.66 3.59 -28.05
N ALA A 704 -18.79 3.46 -28.75
CA ALA A 704 -19.18 4.34 -29.86
C ALA A 704 -19.92 5.59 -29.36
N PHE A 705 -19.40 6.79 -29.61
CA PHE A 705 -20.11 8.03 -29.31
C PHE A 705 -20.16 9.03 -30.46
N ALA A 706 -21.37 9.53 -30.68
CA ALA A 706 -21.64 10.89 -31.14
C ALA A 706 -21.43 11.86 -29.96
N VAL A 707 -20.21 12.33 -29.73
CA VAL A 707 -19.94 13.20 -28.57
C VAL A 707 -20.35 14.65 -28.86
N GLN A 708 -21.06 15.27 -27.91
CA GLN A 708 -21.19 16.72 -27.86
C GLN A 708 -19.85 17.40 -27.52
N PRO A 709 -19.58 18.61 -28.05
CA PRO A 709 -18.37 19.36 -27.71
C PRO A 709 -18.22 19.59 -26.19
N ARG A 710 -16.97 19.68 -25.73
CA ARG A 710 -16.64 20.14 -24.37
C ARG A 710 -16.00 21.53 -24.44
N ASP A 711 -16.29 22.37 -23.45
CA ASP A 711 -15.73 23.73 -23.40
C ASP A 711 -14.29 23.70 -22.88
N VAL A 712 -14.05 22.83 -21.89
CA VAL A 712 -12.73 22.59 -21.30
C VAL A 712 -12.54 21.10 -21.03
N SER A 713 -11.39 20.56 -21.43
CA SER A 713 -10.96 19.20 -21.12
C SER A 713 -9.58 19.22 -20.48
N LEU A 714 -9.45 18.57 -19.33
CA LEU A 714 -8.21 18.41 -18.58
C LEU A 714 -7.76 16.96 -18.69
N PHE A 715 -6.66 16.70 -19.38
CA PHE A 715 -6.00 15.40 -19.41
C PHE A 715 -4.85 15.41 -18.41
N ILE A 716 -4.88 14.50 -17.42
CA ILE A 716 -3.90 14.48 -16.32
C ILE A 716 -3.26 13.09 -16.24
N LYS A 717 -1.93 13.04 -16.40
CA LYS A 717 -1.14 11.80 -16.39
C LYS A 717 -0.13 11.82 -15.25
N ASN A 718 -0.04 10.74 -14.48
CA ASN A 718 1.02 10.55 -13.49
C ASN A 718 2.35 10.24 -14.21
N THR A 719 3.43 10.91 -13.81
CA THR A 719 4.78 10.73 -14.38
C THR A 719 5.75 10.04 -13.43
N GLY A 720 5.27 9.60 -12.26
CA GLY A 720 6.08 9.05 -11.15
C GLY A 720 6.69 10.13 -10.26
N ALA A 721 7.11 11.26 -10.84
CA ALA A 721 7.66 12.42 -10.11
C ALA A 721 6.62 13.54 -9.86
N GLY A 722 5.43 13.42 -10.46
CA GLY A 722 4.38 14.43 -10.42
C GLY A 722 3.25 14.09 -11.41
N PHE A 723 2.53 15.11 -11.87
CA PHE A 723 1.48 14.97 -12.87
C PHE A 723 1.66 15.95 -14.01
N ASP A 724 1.57 15.46 -15.24
CA ASP A 724 1.43 16.34 -16.39
C ASP A 724 -0.05 16.63 -16.63
N ILE A 725 -0.39 17.89 -16.81
CA ILE A 725 -1.74 18.35 -17.13
C ILE A 725 -1.76 19.05 -18.50
N THR A 726 -2.68 18.61 -19.35
CA THR A 726 -2.98 19.23 -20.64
C THR A 726 -4.42 19.72 -20.62
N MET A 727 -4.60 21.04 -20.71
CA MET A 727 -5.91 21.68 -20.86
C MET A 727 -6.18 21.98 -22.33
N VAL A 728 -7.31 21.49 -22.85
CA VAL A 728 -7.80 21.71 -24.21
C VAL A 728 -9.15 22.42 -24.16
N GLY A 729 -9.34 23.44 -25.00
CA GLY A 729 -10.52 24.31 -25.01
C GLY A 729 -10.28 25.52 -25.89
N VAL A 730 -10.69 26.72 -25.45
CA VAL A 730 -10.44 27.99 -26.15
C VAL A 730 -8.94 28.26 -26.36
N VAL A 731 -8.09 27.76 -25.45
CA VAL A 731 -6.62 27.81 -25.54
C VAL A 731 -6.07 26.47 -25.08
N ALA A 732 -5.14 25.89 -25.84
CA ALA A 732 -4.37 24.73 -25.39
C ALA A 732 -3.24 25.18 -24.46
N ALA A 733 -3.14 24.58 -23.28
CA ALA A 733 -2.08 24.86 -22.31
C ALA A 733 -1.61 23.57 -21.64
N GLU A 734 -0.34 23.49 -21.33
CA GLU A 734 0.30 22.33 -20.72
C GLU A 734 1.15 22.79 -19.53
N ALA A 735 1.15 22.00 -18.47
CA ALA A 735 1.96 22.24 -17.28
C ALA A 735 2.32 20.93 -16.58
N THR A 736 3.35 20.95 -15.76
CA THR A 736 3.65 19.88 -14.81
C THR A 736 3.27 20.34 -13.40
N LEU A 737 2.49 19.52 -12.72
CA LEU A 737 2.09 19.67 -11.33
C LEU A 737 3.02 18.80 -10.47
N PRO A 738 3.91 19.38 -9.65
CA PRO A 738 4.83 18.62 -8.79
C PRO A 738 4.11 18.13 -7.54
N LEU A 739 3.05 17.36 -7.73
CA LEU A 739 2.21 16.79 -6.70
C LEU A 739 2.44 15.29 -6.63
N THR A 740 2.65 14.76 -5.44
CA THR A 740 2.74 13.32 -5.19
C THR A 740 1.36 12.72 -4.88
N LEU A 741 1.19 11.41 -5.04
CA LEU A 741 -0.05 10.71 -4.68
C LEU A 741 -0.46 10.93 -3.20
N PRO A 742 0.45 10.85 -2.20
CA PRO A 742 0.10 11.17 -0.81
C PRO A 742 -0.35 12.62 -0.60
N GLN A 743 0.24 13.58 -1.30
CA GLN A 743 -0.21 14.98 -1.23
C GLN A 743 -1.61 15.16 -1.79
N LEU A 744 -1.94 14.51 -2.92
CA LEU A 744 -3.29 14.51 -3.47
C LEU A 744 -4.31 13.87 -2.52
N ASP A 745 -3.96 12.77 -1.88
CA ASP A 745 -4.80 12.12 -0.87
C ASP A 745 -5.07 13.06 0.32
N GLN A 746 -4.03 13.75 0.82
CA GLN A 746 -4.17 14.73 1.89
C GLN A 746 -5.06 15.91 1.49
N MET A 747 -4.88 16.45 0.27
CA MET A 747 -5.68 17.54 -0.29
C MET A 747 -7.15 17.14 -0.40
N ALA A 748 -7.44 15.97 -0.96
CA ALA A 748 -8.79 15.45 -1.10
C ALA A 748 -9.44 15.17 0.27
N SER A 749 -8.69 14.59 1.21
CA SER A 749 -9.13 14.31 2.57
C SER A 749 -9.51 15.58 3.34
N ARG A 750 -8.77 16.68 3.16
CA ARG A 750 -9.09 17.98 3.76
C ARG A 750 -10.46 18.51 3.32
N VAL A 751 -10.77 18.40 2.02
CA VAL A 751 -12.06 18.82 1.46
C VAL A 751 -13.20 17.92 1.91
N ARG A 752 -12.98 16.60 1.91
CA ARG A 752 -13.97 15.62 2.41
C ARG A 752 -14.27 15.82 3.90
N GLN A 753 -13.25 16.14 4.70
CA GLN A 753 -13.45 16.50 6.10
C GLN A 753 -14.27 17.78 6.24
N ALA A 754 -14.05 18.79 5.39
CA ALA A 754 -14.86 20.00 5.40
C ALA A 754 -16.34 19.73 5.10
N LEU A 755 -16.64 18.86 4.14
CA LEU A 755 -17.99 18.38 3.85
C LEU A 755 -18.59 17.60 5.02
N LYS A 756 -17.82 16.68 5.62
CA LYS A 756 -18.24 15.89 6.80
C LYS A 756 -18.58 16.79 7.98
N ASP A 757 -17.78 17.82 8.22
CA ASP A 757 -18.03 18.79 9.28
C ASP A 757 -19.33 19.58 9.06
N ILE A 758 -19.75 19.83 7.80
CA ILE A 758 -21.04 20.45 7.49
C ILE A 758 -22.19 19.50 7.79
N VAL A 759 -22.05 18.21 7.48
CA VAL A 759 -23.03 17.17 7.84
C VAL A 759 -23.26 17.12 9.36
N TYR A 760 -22.21 17.32 10.14
CA TYR A 760 -22.26 17.34 11.61
C TYR A 760 -22.37 18.76 12.21
N MET A 761 -22.83 19.72 11.43
CA MET A 761 -23.06 21.08 11.91
C MET A 761 -24.36 21.14 12.73
N GLY A 762 -24.21 21.43 14.02
CA GLY A 762 -25.31 21.56 14.97
C GLY A 762 -25.60 23.02 15.30
N LYS A 763 -26.88 23.32 15.53
CA LYS A 763 -27.34 24.62 16.04
C LYS A 763 -28.08 24.41 17.36
N GLY A 764 -27.62 25.11 18.39
CA GLY A 764 -28.24 25.09 19.73
C GLY A 764 -28.09 26.43 20.45
N SER A 765 -28.33 26.44 21.75
CA SER A 765 -28.21 27.65 22.59
C SER A 765 -26.80 28.25 22.61
N ALA A 766 -25.77 27.42 22.40
CA ALA A 766 -24.37 27.83 22.30
C ALA A 766 -23.98 28.40 20.91
N GLY A 767 -24.91 28.47 19.96
CA GLY A 767 -24.67 28.92 18.59
C GLY A 767 -24.49 27.76 17.60
N ILE A 768 -23.83 28.04 16.47
CA ILE A 768 -23.56 27.08 15.39
C ILE A 768 -22.16 26.50 15.62
N GLN A 769 -22.05 25.18 15.71
CA GLN A 769 -20.75 24.50 15.84
C GLN A 769 -20.77 23.11 15.21
N VAL A 770 -19.58 22.54 14.99
CA VAL A 770 -19.42 21.19 14.44
C VAL A 770 -19.30 20.20 15.59
N TYR A 771 -20.08 19.12 15.54
CA TYR A 771 -20.09 18.09 16.56
C TYR A 771 -19.56 16.76 16.01
N PRO A 772 -18.31 16.37 16.32
CA PRO A 772 -17.72 15.16 15.75
C PRO A 772 -18.60 13.94 15.97
N LYS A 773 -18.71 13.09 14.94
CA LYS A 773 -19.47 11.85 15.00
C LYS A 773 -19.13 11.02 16.24
N GLY A 774 -20.15 10.54 16.95
CA GLY A 774 -19.99 9.75 18.18
C GLY A 774 -19.80 10.58 19.45
N THR A 775 -19.77 11.91 19.36
CA THR A 775 -19.84 12.75 20.55
C THR A 775 -21.27 12.76 21.12
N PRO A 776 -21.47 12.75 22.45
CA PRO A 776 -22.79 12.92 23.04
C PRO A 776 -23.38 14.28 22.68
N MET A 777 -24.57 14.29 22.07
CA MET A 777 -25.23 15.54 21.66
C MET A 777 -25.95 16.17 22.85
N PRO A 778 -25.74 17.48 23.12
CA PRO A 778 -26.61 18.21 24.04
C PRO A 778 -28.06 18.18 23.57
N ALA A 779 -29.00 18.17 24.51
CA ALA A 779 -30.43 17.98 24.21
C ALA A 779 -31.06 19.11 23.38
N ASP A 780 -30.45 20.30 23.36
CA ASP A 780 -30.92 21.48 22.64
C ASP A 780 -30.29 21.66 21.25
N VAL A 781 -29.47 20.71 20.82
CA VAL A 781 -28.69 20.80 19.57
C VAL A 781 -29.40 20.04 18.46
N ASP A 782 -29.62 20.72 17.36
CA ASP A 782 -30.17 20.17 16.13
C ASP A 782 -29.06 20.05 15.07
N LEU A 783 -28.75 18.83 14.62
CA LEU A 783 -27.83 18.57 13.51
C LEU A 783 -28.51 18.95 12.19
N VAL A 784 -28.37 20.21 11.80
CA VAL A 784 -29.26 20.87 10.85
C VAL A 784 -29.28 20.17 9.48
N TYR A 785 -28.12 19.76 8.98
CA TYR A 785 -28.00 19.06 7.68
C TYR A 785 -28.45 17.59 7.72
N GLN A 786 -28.61 16.99 8.90
CA GLN A 786 -29.16 15.64 9.08
C GLN A 786 -30.68 15.69 9.27
N SER A 787 -31.16 16.70 10.00
CA SER A 787 -32.57 16.86 10.34
C SER A 787 -33.39 17.49 9.21
N HIS A 788 -32.83 18.41 8.41
CA HIS A 788 -33.58 19.26 7.47
C HIS A 788 -33.07 19.19 6.03
N ILE A 789 -33.98 19.41 5.08
CA ILE A 789 -33.64 19.66 3.67
C ILE A 789 -33.39 21.15 3.44
N THR A 790 -34.31 22.00 3.88
CA THR A 790 -34.16 23.45 3.82
C THR A 790 -33.35 23.95 5.02
N ILE A 791 -32.18 24.54 4.76
CA ILE A 791 -31.21 24.95 5.78
C ILE A 791 -31.43 26.43 6.14
N PRO A 792 -31.40 26.80 7.44
CA PRO A 792 -31.39 28.20 7.87
C PRO A 792 -30.22 28.98 7.26
N ALA A 793 -30.49 30.22 6.83
CA ALA A 793 -29.52 31.04 6.10
C ALA A 793 -28.22 31.32 6.89
N ASP A 794 -28.31 31.45 8.22
CA ASP A 794 -27.14 31.64 9.09
C ASP A 794 -26.25 30.38 9.17
N VAL A 795 -26.86 29.20 9.19
CA VAL A 795 -26.15 27.92 9.14
C VAL A 795 -25.53 27.68 7.76
N ASN A 796 -26.27 27.99 6.68
CA ASN A 796 -25.73 27.93 5.33
C ASN A 796 -24.54 28.87 5.15
N ALA A 797 -24.61 30.11 5.66
CA ALA A 797 -23.51 31.07 5.55
C ALA A 797 -22.22 30.54 6.22
N GLU A 798 -22.32 29.88 7.37
CA GLU A 798 -21.17 29.26 8.03
C GLU A 798 -20.64 28.05 7.26
N ALA A 799 -21.53 27.18 6.78
CA ALA A 799 -21.16 26.05 5.93
C ALA A 799 -20.47 26.51 4.63
N LEU A 800 -20.97 27.58 4.01
CA LEU A 800 -20.44 28.15 2.77
C LEU A 800 -19.02 28.67 2.97
N LYS A 801 -18.76 29.44 4.03
CA LYS A 801 -17.42 29.92 4.40
C LYS A 801 -16.44 28.77 4.62
N ARG A 802 -16.90 27.71 5.29
CA ARG A 802 -16.07 26.54 5.60
C ARG A 802 -15.70 25.78 4.34
N LEU A 803 -16.68 25.56 3.46
CA LEU A 803 -16.48 24.83 2.22
C LEU A 803 -15.67 25.65 1.20
N SER A 804 -15.91 26.96 1.10
CA SER A 804 -15.20 27.84 0.17
C SER A 804 -13.73 27.95 0.53
N ARG A 805 -13.41 28.00 1.85
CA ARG A 805 -12.02 27.98 2.32
C ARG A 805 -11.32 26.69 1.90
N ALA A 806 -11.95 25.54 2.11
CA ALA A 806 -11.39 24.25 1.73
C ALA A 806 -11.22 24.12 0.21
N GLY A 807 -12.23 24.54 -0.56
CA GLY A 807 -12.20 24.53 -2.03
C GLY A 807 -11.19 25.50 -2.64
N TYR A 808 -11.00 26.67 -2.02
CA TYR A 808 -10.01 27.65 -2.48
C TYR A 808 -8.59 27.19 -2.15
N LEU A 809 -8.36 26.65 -0.95
CA LEU A 809 -7.07 26.03 -0.62
C LEU A 809 -6.74 24.86 -1.55
N LEU A 810 -7.74 24.05 -1.93
CA LEU A 810 -7.53 23.00 -2.93
C LEU A 810 -7.08 23.59 -4.27
N TYR A 811 -7.71 24.67 -4.74
CA TYR A 811 -7.30 25.37 -5.96
C TYR A 811 -5.87 25.92 -5.86
N GLN A 812 -5.50 26.53 -4.73
CA GLN A 812 -4.16 27.02 -4.47
C GLN A 812 -3.12 25.90 -4.43
N ASP A 813 -3.43 24.82 -3.72
CA ASP A 813 -2.53 23.67 -3.56
C ASP A 813 -2.27 22.96 -4.92
N ILE A 814 -3.25 22.96 -5.85
CA ILE A 814 -3.08 22.38 -7.19
C ILE A 814 -2.19 23.25 -8.08
N PHE A 815 -2.48 24.55 -8.19
CA PHE A 815 -1.89 25.39 -9.24
C PHE A 815 -0.82 26.37 -8.76
N TYR A 816 -0.79 26.72 -7.47
CA TYR A 816 0.04 27.78 -6.88
C TYR A 816 0.85 27.29 -5.67
N GLY A 817 1.08 25.98 -5.57
CA GLY A 817 1.91 25.40 -4.51
C GLY A 817 3.37 25.89 -4.56
N PRO A 818 4.16 25.71 -3.50
CA PRO A 818 5.54 26.23 -3.41
C PRO A 818 6.48 25.79 -4.54
N SER A 819 6.21 24.62 -5.13
CA SER A 819 6.98 24.05 -6.24
C SER A 819 6.32 24.25 -7.62
N ALA A 820 5.13 24.88 -7.69
CA ALA A 820 4.37 25.01 -8.93
C ALA A 820 5.10 25.87 -9.97
N SER A 821 5.07 25.44 -11.23
CA SER A 821 5.70 26.16 -12.32
C SER A 821 4.88 27.39 -12.74
N ALA A 822 5.50 28.32 -13.48
CA ALA A 822 4.79 29.48 -14.03
C ALA A 822 3.64 29.07 -14.97
N GLU A 823 3.81 27.96 -15.69
CA GLU A 823 2.80 27.37 -16.57
C GLU A 823 1.63 26.81 -15.76
N ALA A 824 1.88 26.18 -14.61
CA ALA A 824 0.83 25.70 -13.72
C ALA A 824 0.00 26.86 -13.15
N ASN A 825 0.65 27.94 -12.71
CA ASN A 825 -0.02 29.17 -12.27
C ASN A 825 -0.90 29.75 -13.38
N LEU A 826 -0.35 29.88 -14.60
CA LEU A 826 -1.08 30.41 -15.75
C LEU A 826 -2.28 29.53 -16.15
N LEU A 827 -2.15 28.21 -16.02
CA LEU A 827 -3.26 27.28 -16.25
C LEU A 827 -4.36 27.49 -15.21
N GLY A 828 -3.98 27.65 -13.93
CA GLY A 828 -4.88 28.03 -12.84
C GLY A 828 -5.62 29.34 -13.11
N ASP A 829 -4.92 30.37 -13.59
CA ASP A 829 -5.48 31.68 -13.91
C ASP A 829 -6.51 31.55 -15.06
N LYS A 830 -6.14 30.86 -16.13
CA LYS A 830 -7.02 30.63 -17.29
C LYS A 830 -8.27 29.83 -16.92
N LEU A 831 -8.13 28.79 -16.10
CA LEU A 831 -9.28 28.00 -15.67
C LEU A 831 -10.25 28.86 -14.84
N CYS A 832 -9.73 29.69 -13.94
CA CYS A 832 -10.51 30.65 -13.16
C CYS A 832 -11.20 31.69 -14.07
N GLU A 833 -10.48 32.25 -15.05
CA GLU A 833 -11.01 33.21 -16.01
C GLU A 833 -12.16 32.60 -16.82
N LEU A 834 -11.97 31.41 -17.39
CA LEU A 834 -13.01 30.72 -18.18
C LEU A 834 -14.24 30.40 -17.33
N ALA A 835 -14.03 29.83 -16.13
CA ALA A 835 -15.11 29.50 -15.22
C ALA A 835 -15.91 30.73 -14.76
N SER A 836 -15.27 31.91 -14.69
CA SER A 836 -15.94 33.15 -14.29
C SER A 836 -16.98 33.65 -15.32
N LYS A 837 -16.82 33.33 -16.62
CA LYS A 837 -17.62 33.88 -17.71
C LYS A 837 -18.98 33.18 -17.88
N GLU A 838 -18.98 31.93 -18.30
CA GLU A 838 -20.17 31.18 -18.70
C GLU A 838 -20.23 29.77 -18.10
N THR A 839 -21.37 29.09 -18.22
CA THR A 839 -21.51 27.70 -17.77
C THR A 839 -20.80 26.76 -18.74
N LEU A 840 -19.63 26.30 -18.33
CA LEU A 840 -18.82 25.30 -19.02
C LEU A 840 -19.29 23.84 -18.79
N LYS A 841 -19.09 23.01 -19.81
CA LYS A 841 -18.94 21.55 -19.74
C LYS A 841 -17.47 21.18 -19.58
N ILE A 842 -17.07 20.78 -18.38
CA ILE A 842 -15.70 20.47 -17.99
C ILE A 842 -15.51 18.96 -17.93
N GLN A 843 -14.61 18.44 -18.76
CA GLN A 843 -14.18 17.05 -18.72
C GLN A 843 -12.83 16.92 -18.02
N ILE A 844 -12.75 16.07 -17.00
CA ILE A 844 -11.49 15.64 -16.42
C ILE A 844 -11.19 14.20 -16.86
N VAL A 845 -9.99 13.95 -17.35
CA VAL A 845 -9.53 12.63 -17.77
C VAL A 845 -8.25 12.31 -17.00
N SER A 846 -8.31 11.38 -16.06
CA SER A 846 -7.15 11.00 -15.24
C SER A 846 -7.25 9.57 -14.70
N GLN A 847 -6.12 8.92 -14.41
CA GLN A 847 -6.10 7.58 -13.79
C GLN A 847 -6.11 7.68 -12.25
N GLU A 848 -5.19 8.47 -11.70
CA GLU A 848 -4.90 8.51 -10.25
C GLU A 848 -5.14 9.89 -9.64
N PHE A 849 -5.48 10.89 -10.45
CA PHE A 849 -5.74 12.27 -10.01
C PHE A 849 -7.23 12.46 -9.69
N LEU A 850 -7.69 11.89 -8.57
CA LEU A 850 -9.10 11.87 -8.15
C LEU A 850 -9.37 12.88 -7.04
N LEU A 851 -10.03 14.00 -7.37
CA LEU A 851 -10.33 15.09 -6.43
C LEU A 851 -11.83 15.45 -6.41
N PRO A 852 -12.34 16.06 -5.33
CA PRO A 852 -13.69 16.60 -5.25
C PRO A 852 -13.88 17.85 -6.14
N TRP A 853 -13.85 17.68 -7.46
CA TRP A 853 -13.86 18.79 -8.43
C TRP A 853 -15.06 19.73 -8.28
N GLY A 854 -16.22 19.23 -7.87
CA GLY A 854 -17.40 20.05 -7.61
C GLY A 854 -17.21 21.10 -6.51
N VAL A 855 -16.33 20.84 -5.54
CA VAL A 855 -16.06 21.71 -4.39
C VAL A 855 -14.94 22.72 -4.68
N LEU A 856 -14.20 22.56 -5.78
CA LEU A 856 -13.14 23.49 -6.16
C LEU A 856 -13.73 24.91 -6.29
N TYR A 857 -13.19 25.86 -5.52
CA TYR A 857 -13.69 27.23 -5.46
C TYR A 857 -12.72 28.15 -6.22
N LEU A 858 -13.13 28.59 -7.40
CA LEU A 858 -12.32 29.39 -8.31
C LEU A 858 -12.65 30.88 -8.14
N ALA A 859 -11.73 31.61 -7.53
CA ALA A 859 -11.79 33.05 -7.42
C ALA A 859 -10.36 33.63 -7.58
N PRO A 860 -10.21 34.85 -8.14
CA PRO A 860 -8.91 35.51 -8.20
C PRO A 860 -8.33 35.79 -6.81
N GLU A 861 -9.19 36.13 -5.85
CA GLU A 861 -8.84 36.38 -4.46
C GLU A 861 -9.90 35.77 -3.53
N TYR A 862 -9.45 35.28 -2.37
CA TYR A 862 -10.35 34.73 -1.36
C TYR A 862 -10.81 35.79 -0.37
N ASP A 863 -12.10 36.12 -0.41
CA ASP A 863 -12.75 37.02 0.55
C ASP A 863 -13.75 36.27 1.45
N PRO A 864 -13.39 35.94 2.71
CA PRO A 864 -14.28 35.23 3.62
C PRO A 864 -15.54 36.02 4.03
N ALA A 865 -15.57 37.34 3.78
CA ALA A 865 -16.75 38.16 4.05
C ALA A 865 -17.77 38.14 2.91
N ASN A 866 -17.34 37.88 1.66
CA ASN A 866 -18.16 37.94 0.46
C ASN A 866 -18.00 36.68 -0.41
N ILE A 867 -18.43 35.53 0.11
CA ILE A 867 -18.36 34.26 -0.63
C ILE A 867 -19.43 34.23 -1.73
N ASN A 868 -19.00 34.04 -2.98
CA ASN A 868 -19.89 33.87 -4.13
C ASN A 868 -20.08 32.38 -4.44
N PRO A 869 -21.29 31.83 -4.29
CA PRO A 869 -21.55 30.41 -4.54
C PRO A 869 -21.25 29.97 -5.98
N SER A 870 -21.35 30.89 -6.93
CA SER A 870 -21.08 30.61 -8.35
C SER A 870 -19.60 30.37 -8.66
N CYS A 871 -18.71 30.61 -7.68
CA CYS A 871 -17.29 30.26 -7.77
C CYS A 871 -17.01 28.78 -7.46
N PHE A 872 -17.95 28.05 -6.86
CA PHE A 872 -17.85 26.59 -6.79
C PHE A 872 -18.10 25.99 -8.16
N LEU A 873 -17.18 25.17 -8.64
CA LEU A 873 -17.33 24.57 -9.96
C LEU A 873 -18.66 23.81 -10.07
N GLY A 874 -19.03 23.04 -9.04
CA GLY A 874 -20.20 22.19 -9.05
C GLY A 874 -21.54 22.93 -9.03
N LEU A 875 -21.58 24.21 -8.63
CA LEU A 875 -22.82 25.01 -8.61
C LEU A 875 -23.07 25.77 -9.93
N LYS A 876 -22.05 25.93 -10.77
CA LYS A 876 -22.14 26.67 -12.03
C LYS A 876 -21.91 25.82 -13.30
N HIS A 877 -21.12 24.76 -13.21
CA HIS A 877 -20.61 24.01 -14.36
C HIS A 877 -21.05 22.55 -14.34
N ILE A 878 -21.13 21.96 -15.54
CA ILE A 878 -21.26 20.51 -15.70
C ILE A 878 -19.85 19.93 -15.60
N ILE A 879 -19.64 19.00 -14.67
CA ILE A 879 -18.33 18.40 -14.42
C ILE A 879 -18.47 16.89 -14.57
N GLU A 880 -17.67 16.32 -15.46
CA GLU A 880 -17.53 14.88 -15.61
C GLU A 880 -16.08 14.47 -15.36
N HIS A 881 -15.90 13.30 -14.75
CA HIS A 881 -14.59 12.70 -14.58
C HIS A 881 -14.55 11.33 -15.27
N ILE A 882 -13.75 11.24 -16.31
CA ILE A 882 -13.50 10.01 -17.05
C ILE A 882 -12.23 9.33 -16.52
N PRO A 883 -12.34 8.22 -15.77
CA PRO A 883 -11.18 7.50 -15.28
C PRO A 883 -10.44 6.81 -16.43
N ILE A 884 -9.12 7.01 -16.53
CA ILE A 884 -8.29 6.35 -17.55
C ILE A 884 -8.11 4.86 -17.20
N GLN A 885 -8.36 3.98 -18.18
CA GLN A 885 -8.18 2.52 -18.03
C GLN A 885 -7.46 1.93 -19.23
N GLN A 886 -6.76 0.81 -19.02
CA GLN A 886 -6.13 0.04 -20.10
C GLN A 886 -7.18 -0.48 -21.11
N HIS A 887 -8.41 -0.73 -20.65
CA HIS A 887 -9.55 -1.17 -21.47
C HIS A 887 -10.86 -0.47 -21.02
N MET A 888 -11.15 0.73 -21.53
CA MET A 888 -12.47 1.37 -21.33
C MET A 888 -13.59 0.67 -22.12
N SER A 889 -14.25 -0.33 -21.56
CA SER A 889 -15.40 -0.95 -22.22
C SER A 889 -16.55 0.05 -22.36
N SER A 890 -17.12 0.14 -23.58
CA SER A 890 -18.45 0.68 -23.89
C SER A 890 -18.99 1.78 -22.97
N MET A 891 -18.55 3.02 -23.17
CA MET A 891 -19.38 4.17 -22.80
C MET A 891 -20.34 4.42 -23.97
N GLN A 892 -21.56 3.91 -23.87
CA GLN A 892 -22.66 4.36 -24.72
C GLN A 892 -23.30 5.56 -24.01
N GLY A 893 -23.63 6.64 -24.70
CA GLY A 893 -24.34 7.78 -24.08
C GLY A 893 -25.78 7.48 -23.80
N THR A 894 -26.31 6.46 -24.45
CA THR A 894 -27.73 6.18 -24.46
C THR A 894 -28.02 4.89 -23.71
N ILE A 895 -28.82 4.95 -22.66
CA ILE A 895 -29.36 3.78 -21.97
C ILE A 895 -30.71 3.49 -22.64
N PRO A 896 -30.82 2.42 -23.44
CA PRO A 896 -32.06 2.12 -24.14
C PRO A 896 -33.15 1.72 -23.14
N SER A 897 -34.31 2.38 -23.19
CA SER A 897 -35.45 2.04 -22.33
C SER A 897 -36.40 1.00 -22.92
N ARG A 898 -36.15 0.56 -24.17
CA ARG A 898 -37.01 -0.37 -24.91
C ARG A 898 -36.30 -1.71 -25.21
N PRO A 899 -37.03 -2.85 -25.18
CA PRO A 899 -38.45 -2.97 -24.86
C PRO A 899 -38.78 -2.73 -23.37
N LEU A 900 -37.79 -2.78 -22.49
CA LEU A 900 -37.95 -2.60 -21.05
C LEU A 900 -36.62 -2.12 -20.43
N LEU A 901 -36.66 -1.09 -19.58
CA LEU A 901 -35.48 -0.67 -18.82
C LEU A 901 -35.31 -1.55 -17.59
N SER A 902 -34.17 -2.22 -17.44
CA SER A 902 -33.88 -3.05 -16.25
C SER A 902 -33.06 -2.30 -15.20
N VAL A 903 -33.60 -2.17 -13.99
CA VAL A 903 -32.98 -1.48 -12.86
C VAL A 903 -32.83 -2.44 -11.67
N GLY A 904 -31.60 -2.69 -11.25
CA GLY A 904 -31.30 -3.41 -10.02
C GLY A 904 -31.18 -2.43 -8.85
N VAL A 905 -32.05 -2.56 -7.86
CA VAL A 905 -32.04 -1.71 -6.65
C VAL A 905 -31.62 -2.54 -5.45
N ASN A 906 -30.59 -2.08 -4.75
CA ASN A 906 -29.89 -2.83 -3.72
C ASN A 906 -29.97 -2.04 -2.40
N PHE A 907 -30.75 -2.54 -1.45
CA PHE A 907 -31.11 -1.81 -0.24
C PHE A 907 -30.51 -2.43 1.03
N ASN A 908 -30.19 -1.56 1.98
CA ASN A 908 -30.05 -1.95 3.38
C ASN A 908 -31.31 -1.54 4.17
N THR A 909 -32.25 -2.47 4.32
CA THR A 909 -33.51 -2.27 5.06
C THR A 909 -33.32 -2.03 6.56
N ASP A 910 -32.13 -2.30 7.12
CA ASP A 910 -31.84 -2.04 8.53
C ASP A 910 -31.80 -0.53 8.82
N ILE A 911 -31.49 0.31 7.82
CA ILE A 911 -31.34 1.78 7.94
C ILE A 911 -32.58 2.42 8.57
N ASP A 912 -33.78 2.01 8.14
CA ASP A 912 -35.04 2.56 8.65
C ASP A 912 -35.16 2.40 10.17
N SER A 913 -34.81 1.22 10.67
CA SER A 913 -34.83 0.93 12.10
C SER A 913 -33.71 1.63 12.86
N GLN A 914 -32.52 1.73 12.25
CA GLN A 914 -31.34 2.36 12.86
C GLN A 914 -31.51 3.87 13.03
N LEU A 915 -32.08 4.53 12.03
CA LEU A 915 -32.29 5.98 12.02
C LEU A 915 -33.67 6.38 12.56
N SER A 916 -34.55 5.41 12.86
CA SER A 916 -35.95 5.66 13.21
C SER A 916 -36.67 6.51 12.14
N MET A 917 -36.40 6.20 10.86
CA MET A 917 -36.93 6.89 9.67
C MET A 917 -37.51 5.88 8.68
N SER A 918 -38.23 6.34 7.66
CA SER A 918 -38.79 5.49 6.59
C SER A 918 -38.03 5.59 5.27
N VAL A 919 -36.79 6.10 5.28
CA VAL A 919 -36.06 6.47 4.05
C VAL A 919 -35.94 5.33 3.04
N VAL A 920 -35.65 4.10 3.48
CA VAL A 920 -35.55 2.93 2.59
C VAL A 920 -36.92 2.47 2.15
N ARG A 921 -37.92 2.44 3.04
CA ARG A 921 -39.31 2.14 2.64
C ARG A 921 -39.85 3.12 1.62
N ASP A 922 -39.49 4.40 1.74
CA ASP A 922 -39.88 5.45 0.81
C ASP A 922 -39.19 5.26 -0.55
N GLN A 923 -37.90 4.87 -0.57
CA GLN A 923 -37.20 4.48 -1.79
C GLN A 923 -37.83 3.22 -2.45
N GLN A 924 -38.17 2.20 -1.67
CA GLN A 924 -38.86 1.00 -2.17
C GLN A 924 -40.23 1.36 -2.76
N ALA A 925 -40.99 2.24 -2.11
CA ALA A 925 -42.28 2.72 -2.60
C ALA A 925 -42.14 3.51 -3.91
N PHE A 926 -41.13 4.37 -4.00
CA PHE A 926 -40.80 5.09 -5.23
C PHE A 926 -40.57 4.12 -6.39
N TRP A 927 -39.63 3.18 -6.27
CA TRP A 927 -39.31 2.24 -7.35
C TRP A 927 -40.46 1.29 -7.70
N LYS A 928 -41.26 0.87 -6.72
CA LYS A 928 -42.51 0.12 -6.96
C LYS A 928 -43.52 0.94 -7.76
N GLY A 929 -43.60 2.25 -7.53
CA GLY A 929 -44.41 3.17 -8.33
C GLY A 929 -43.91 3.25 -9.77
N ILE A 930 -42.59 3.42 -9.98
CA ILE A 930 -41.97 3.45 -11.31
C ILE A 930 -42.24 2.15 -12.09
N GLN A 931 -42.16 1.00 -11.43
CA GLN A 931 -42.42 -0.31 -12.04
C GLN A 931 -43.86 -0.46 -12.56
N GLN A 932 -44.84 0.26 -11.97
CA GLN A 932 -46.25 0.22 -12.42
C GLN A 932 -46.45 0.84 -13.81
N SER A 933 -45.51 1.65 -14.30
CA SER A 933 -45.52 2.15 -15.69
C SER A 933 -45.48 1.03 -16.74
N GLY A 934 -44.98 -0.15 -16.37
CA GLY A 934 -44.74 -1.27 -17.30
C GLY A 934 -43.54 -1.06 -18.23
N LEU A 935 -42.83 0.07 -18.11
CA LEU A 935 -41.66 0.41 -18.92
C LEU A 935 -40.33 0.15 -18.20
N VAL A 936 -40.38 -0.08 -16.88
CA VAL A 936 -39.21 -0.35 -16.04
C VAL A 936 -39.41 -1.65 -15.28
N GLN A 937 -38.44 -2.56 -15.40
CA GLN A 937 -38.32 -3.72 -14.54
C GLN A 937 -37.40 -3.39 -13.37
N VAL A 938 -37.93 -3.50 -12.15
CA VAL A 938 -37.15 -3.30 -10.92
C VAL A 938 -36.84 -4.65 -10.30
N SER A 939 -35.56 -4.93 -10.06
CA SER A 939 -35.07 -6.09 -9.32
C SER A 939 -34.56 -5.63 -7.96
N GLU A 940 -35.37 -5.82 -6.92
CA GLU A 940 -35.00 -5.47 -5.54
C GLU A 940 -34.12 -6.55 -4.91
N ARG A 941 -33.00 -6.14 -4.28
CA ARG A 941 -32.06 -7.02 -3.60
C ARG A 941 -31.71 -6.45 -2.24
N THR A 942 -31.60 -7.31 -1.25
CA THR A 942 -31.30 -6.91 0.14
C THR A 942 -30.13 -7.70 0.74
N SER A 943 -29.61 -8.69 0.02
CA SER A 943 -28.51 -9.55 0.44
C SER A 943 -27.32 -9.48 -0.52
N GLY A 944 -26.12 -9.75 0.00
CA GLY A 944 -24.90 -9.81 -0.81
C GLY A 944 -24.96 -10.93 -1.83
N ASP A 945 -25.53 -12.09 -1.48
CA ASP A 945 -25.67 -13.22 -2.40
C ASP A 945 -26.53 -12.90 -3.63
N GLU A 946 -27.64 -12.17 -3.45
CA GLU A 946 -28.46 -11.69 -4.58
C GLU A 946 -27.66 -10.74 -5.48
N VAL A 947 -26.85 -9.85 -4.89
CA VAL A 947 -25.96 -8.96 -5.65
C VAL A 947 -24.94 -9.78 -6.44
N TYR A 948 -24.23 -10.72 -5.82
CA TYR A 948 -23.24 -11.56 -6.50
C TYR A 948 -23.86 -12.38 -7.63
N GLN A 949 -25.07 -12.94 -7.41
CA GLN A 949 -25.81 -13.66 -8.45
C GLN A 949 -26.16 -12.75 -9.63
N SER A 950 -26.62 -11.52 -9.38
CA SER A 950 -26.92 -10.56 -10.46
C SER A 950 -25.68 -10.17 -11.27
N LEU A 951 -24.53 -10.06 -10.60
CA LEU A 951 -23.26 -9.68 -11.24
C LEU A 951 -22.60 -10.84 -12.01
N THR A 952 -23.08 -12.08 -11.87
CA THR A 952 -22.49 -13.29 -12.47
C THR A 952 -23.44 -14.09 -13.35
N GLY A 953 -24.75 -13.90 -13.18
CA GLY A 953 -25.81 -14.64 -13.87
C GLY A 953 -26.17 -14.07 -15.24
N ALA A 954 -26.99 -14.83 -15.99
CA ALA A 954 -27.34 -14.55 -17.38
C ALA A 954 -28.56 -13.63 -17.58
N ALA A 955 -29.34 -13.31 -16.53
CA ALA A 955 -30.48 -12.39 -16.56
C ALA A 955 -31.10 -12.20 -15.16
N PRO A 956 -31.86 -11.11 -14.91
CA PRO A 956 -31.98 -9.92 -15.76
C PRO A 956 -30.70 -9.10 -15.75
N VAL A 957 -30.41 -8.51 -16.91
CA VAL A 957 -29.21 -7.74 -17.16
C VAL A 957 -29.46 -6.30 -16.75
N ASP A 958 -29.00 -5.91 -15.56
CA ASP A 958 -29.23 -4.56 -15.05
C ASP A 958 -28.53 -3.51 -15.94
N GLN A 959 -29.28 -2.48 -16.32
CA GLN A 959 -28.80 -1.30 -17.05
C GLN A 959 -28.54 -0.12 -16.11
N ILE A 960 -29.15 -0.14 -14.92
CA ILE A 960 -28.86 0.74 -13.80
C ILE A 960 -28.72 -0.13 -12.55
N LEU A 961 -27.65 0.08 -11.79
CA LEU A 961 -27.44 -0.53 -10.49
C LEU A 961 -27.43 0.55 -9.42
N TYR A 962 -28.50 0.62 -8.64
CA TYR A 962 -28.65 1.58 -7.56
C TYR A 962 -28.39 0.91 -6.21
N PHE A 963 -27.47 1.45 -5.42
CA PHE A 963 -27.19 1.03 -4.06
C PHE A 963 -27.63 2.12 -3.10
N TYR A 964 -28.47 1.78 -2.13
CA TYR A 964 -28.83 2.65 -1.01
C TYR A 964 -28.55 1.88 0.28
N CYS A 965 -27.36 2.07 0.82
CA CYS A 965 -26.77 1.21 1.84
C CYS A 965 -25.75 1.99 2.71
N HIS A 966 -25.01 1.32 3.59
CA HIS A 966 -23.79 1.92 4.16
C HIS A 966 -22.56 1.46 3.36
N ALA A 967 -21.46 2.23 3.36
CA ALA A 967 -20.27 1.89 2.59
C ALA A 967 -18.98 2.19 3.36
N VAL A 968 -18.32 1.15 3.87
CA VAL A 968 -17.06 1.29 4.63
C VAL A 968 -15.88 1.20 3.69
N SER A 969 -15.00 2.19 3.74
CA SER A 969 -13.75 2.17 2.98
C SER A 969 -12.56 1.99 3.89
N TYR A 970 -11.58 1.24 3.41
CA TYR A 970 -10.27 1.09 4.02
C TYR A 970 -9.22 1.65 3.05
N GLN A 971 -8.27 2.41 3.57
CA GLN A 971 -7.12 2.98 2.89
C GLN A 971 -6.00 1.94 2.64
N LEU A 972 -4.99 2.31 1.84
CA LEU A 972 -3.77 1.49 1.67
C LEU A 972 -3.05 1.26 3.00
N ASN A 973 -3.05 2.30 3.83
CA ASN A 973 -2.46 2.28 5.17
C ASN A 973 -3.40 1.67 6.20
N ASP A 974 -4.66 1.39 5.81
CA ASP A 974 -5.61 0.83 6.75
C ASP A 974 -5.38 -0.67 6.94
N PRO A 975 -5.53 -1.13 8.19
CA PRO A 975 -5.73 -2.50 8.60
C PRO A 975 -6.08 -3.58 7.59
N ALA A 976 -7.28 -3.44 7.05
CA ALA A 976 -7.94 -4.45 6.26
C ALA A 976 -7.52 -4.35 4.79
N GLY A 977 -6.72 -3.33 4.45
CA GLY A 977 -6.38 -2.96 3.09
C GLY A 977 -7.60 -2.52 2.27
N PRO A 978 -7.38 -1.90 1.10
CA PRO A 978 -8.45 -1.39 0.27
C PRO A 978 -9.41 -2.48 -0.22
N GLY A 979 -8.93 -3.71 -0.41
CA GLY A 979 -9.74 -4.87 -0.81
C GLY A 979 -10.85 -5.27 0.18
N SER A 980 -10.69 -4.91 1.45
CA SER A 980 -11.71 -5.14 2.47
C SER A 980 -12.81 -4.08 2.48
N SER A 981 -12.72 -3.01 1.69
CA SER A 981 -13.78 -2.01 1.59
C SER A 981 -15.08 -2.67 1.12
N TYR A 982 -16.21 -2.34 1.74
CA TYR A 982 -17.47 -3.05 1.50
C TYR A 982 -18.71 -2.15 1.50
N LEU A 983 -19.70 -2.56 0.70
CA LEU A 983 -21.08 -2.08 0.78
C LEU A 983 -21.85 -2.98 1.76
N LYS A 984 -22.58 -2.38 2.69
CA LYS A 984 -23.30 -3.09 3.75
C LYS A 984 -24.80 -3.10 3.46
N LEU A 985 -25.31 -4.27 3.11
CA LEU A 985 -26.73 -4.52 2.82
C LEU A 985 -27.48 -4.96 4.10
N SER A 986 -28.74 -5.36 3.97
CA SER A 986 -29.60 -5.77 5.08
C SER A 986 -28.99 -6.92 5.89
N ASN A 987 -29.40 -7.05 7.15
CA ASN A 987 -28.92 -8.07 8.08
C ASN A 987 -27.38 -8.04 8.22
N GLN A 988 -26.78 -6.85 8.12
CA GLN A 988 -25.34 -6.62 8.22
C GLN A 988 -24.50 -7.36 7.16
N GLN A 989 -25.10 -7.86 6.08
CA GLN A 989 -24.36 -8.53 5.02
C GLN A 989 -23.43 -7.56 4.29
N ARG A 990 -22.25 -8.05 3.92
CA ARG A 990 -21.19 -7.22 3.31
C ARG A 990 -20.95 -7.67 1.87
N VAL A 991 -20.77 -6.69 1.00
CA VAL A 991 -20.29 -6.87 -0.37
C VAL A 991 -18.93 -6.19 -0.46
N SER A 992 -17.85 -6.93 -0.19
CA SER A 992 -16.49 -6.39 -0.20
C SER A 992 -15.87 -6.42 -1.60
N LEU A 993 -14.85 -5.59 -1.83
CA LEU A 993 -14.10 -5.61 -3.08
C LEU A 993 -13.41 -6.95 -3.35
N ASP A 994 -12.86 -7.57 -2.32
CA ASP A 994 -12.21 -8.88 -2.48
C ASP A 994 -13.23 -9.98 -2.78
N GLU A 995 -14.40 -9.99 -2.11
CA GLU A 995 -15.45 -10.94 -2.45
C GLU A 995 -16.02 -10.71 -3.85
N LEU A 996 -16.15 -9.44 -4.28
CA LEU A 996 -16.51 -9.10 -5.65
C LEU A 996 -15.49 -9.64 -6.66
N ARG A 997 -14.18 -9.51 -6.39
CA ARG A 997 -13.12 -10.05 -7.26
C ARG A 997 -13.12 -11.58 -7.31
N LEU A 998 -13.42 -12.24 -6.21
CA LEU A 998 -13.44 -13.70 -6.10
C LEU A 998 -14.70 -14.31 -6.71
N ARG A 999 -15.89 -13.81 -6.34
CA ARG A 999 -17.18 -14.38 -6.73
C ARG A 999 -17.66 -13.85 -8.08
N ALA A 1000 -17.30 -12.61 -8.41
CA ALA A 1000 -17.76 -11.90 -9.61
C ALA A 1000 -16.56 -11.33 -10.39
N SER A 1001 -15.71 -12.26 -10.87
CA SER A 1001 -14.40 -11.97 -11.49
C SER A 1001 -14.42 -10.86 -12.54
N VAL A 1002 -13.38 -10.01 -12.49
CA VAL A 1002 -13.12 -8.95 -13.48
C VAL A 1002 -12.99 -9.46 -14.91
N LYS A 1003 -12.69 -10.75 -15.10
CA LYS A 1003 -12.59 -11.39 -16.44
C LYS A 1003 -13.94 -11.55 -17.15
N LYS A 1004 -15.05 -11.36 -16.45
CA LYS A 1004 -16.40 -11.49 -17.01
C LYS A 1004 -17.06 -10.11 -17.10
N PRO A 1005 -17.30 -9.55 -18.30
CA PRO A 1005 -17.96 -8.27 -18.45
C PRO A 1005 -19.42 -8.33 -17.99
N LEU A 1006 -19.95 -7.19 -17.54
CA LEU A 1006 -21.34 -6.96 -17.18
C LEU A 1006 -22.13 -6.76 -18.47
N SER A 1007 -23.04 -7.69 -18.77
CA SER A 1007 -23.76 -7.73 -20.05
C SER A 1007 -24.63 -6.50 -20.35
N GLY A 1008 -24.94 -5.66 -19.35
CA GLY A 1008 -25.84 -4.51 -19.47
C GLY A 1008 -25.15 -3.15 -19.52
N SER A 1009 -23.82 -3.13 -19.38
CA SER A 1009 -23.04 -1.92 -19.18
C SER A 1009 -23.71 -0.91 -18.23
N PRO A 1010 -24.03 -1.33 -16.99
CA PRO A 1010 -24.88 -0.55 -16.11
C PRO A 1010 -24.27 0.80 -15.74
N LEU A 1011 -25.13 1.81 -15.54
CA LEU A 1011 -24.79 2.99 -14.75
C LEU A 1011 -24.88 2.61 -13.27
N ILE A 1012 -23.76 2.73 -12.54
CA ILE A 1012 -23.72 2.45 -11.11
C ILE A 1012 -24.04 3.73 -10.34
N PHE A 1013 -25.02 3.71 -9.45
CA PHE A 1013 -25.28 4.79 -8.50
C PHE A 1013 -25.11 4.23 -7.10
N ILE A 1014 -24.10 4.70 -6.37
CA ILE A 1014 -23.92 4.35 -4.96
C ILE A 1014 -24.27 5.55 -4.07
N ASN A 1015 -25.37 5.39 -3.34
CA ASN A 1015 -25.85 6.32 -2.33
C ASN A 1015 -25.60 5.71 -0.94
N ALA A 1016 -24.48 6.08 -0.32
CA ALA A 1016 -24.09 5.52 0.97
C ALA A 1016 -24.48 6.46 2.13
N CYS A 1017 -25.44 6.03 2.95
CA CYS A 1017 -25.98 6.79 4.07
C CYS A 1017 -25.15 6.64 5.35
N GLU A 1018 -25.25 7.64 6.22
CA GLU A 1018 -24.72 7.73 7.58
C GLU A 1018 -24.17 6.42 8.19
N SER A 1019 -22.83 6.31 8.28
CA SER A 1019 -22.05 5.45 9.19
C SER A 1019 -20.64 5.12 8.66
N ALA A 1020 -20.18 5.71 7.55
CA ALA A 1020 -18.99 5.18 6.90
C ALA A 1020 -18.11 6.21 6.17
N GLU A 1021 -16.80 6.05 6.33
CA GLU A 1021 -15.77 6.90 5.74
C GLU A 1021 -15.57 6.46 4.28
N LEU A 1022 -15.98 7.32 3.34
CA LEU A 1022 -15.68 7.13 1.93
C LEU A 1022 -14.29 7.67 1.67
N SER A 1023 -13.34 6.76 1.51
CA SER A 1023 -11.95 7.07 1.17
C SER A 1023 -11.84 7.36 -0.34
N PRO A 1024 -10.85 8.16 -0.80
CA PRO A 1024 -10.46 8.21 -2.21
C PRO A 1024 -10.17 6.84 -2.83
N LEU A 1025 -9.81 5.82 -2.05
CA LEU A 1025 -9.65 4.43 -2.49
C LEU A 1025 -10.98 3.67 -2.63
N PHE A 1026 -12.12 4.21 -2.17
CA PHE A 1026 -13.44 3.76 -2.64
C PHE A 1026 -13.55 3.98 -4.16
N TYR A 1027 -13.09 5.14 -4.61
CA TYR A 1027 -12.96 5.49 -6.03
C TYR A 1027 -11.71 4.86 -6.68
N GLY A 1028 -10.72 4.41 -5.92
CA GLY A 1028 -9.64 3.54 -6.39
C GLY A 1028 -9.97 2.04 -6.41
N GLY A 1029 -11.14 1.63 -5.87
CA GLY A 1029 -11.49 0.22 -5.66
C GLY A 1029 -12.79 -0.20 -6.37
N PHE A 1030 -13.94 0.37 -5.97
CA PHE A 1030 -15.26 0.02 -6.55
C PHE A 1030 -15.42 0.56 -7.96
N MET A 1031 -15.03 1.81 -8.20
CA MET A 1031 -15.08 2.38 -9.54
C MET A 1031 -14.22 1.56 -10.52
N PRO A 1032 -12.92 1.29 -10.26
CA PRO A 1032 -12.09 0.46 -11.15
C PRO A 1032 -12.61 -0.97 -11.28
N TYR A 1033 -13.18 -1.55 -10.22
CA TYR A 1033 -13.82 -2.85 -10.30
C TYR A 1033 -15.00 -2.85 -11.29
N PHE A 1034 -16.00 -1.98 -11.12
CA PHE A 1034 -17.19 -2.01 -11.98
C PHE A 1034 -16.87 -1.64 -13.43
N THR A 1035 -16.01 -0.65 -13.62
CA THR A 1035 -15.61 -0.19 -14.95
C THR A 1035 -14.69 -1.18 -15.68
N SER A 1036 -13.78 -1.89 -14.97
CA SER A 1036 -13.02 -3.02 -15.56
C SER A 1036 -13.92 -4.17 -16.00
N ARG A 1037 -15.14 -4.26 -15.45
CA ARG A 1037 -16.19 -5.18 -15.90
C ARG A 1037 -17.15 -4.55 -16.90
N GLY A 1038 -16.87 -3.38 -17.42
CA GLY A 1038 -17.64 -2.72 -18.48
C GLY A 1038 -18.91 -2.00 -18.03
N ALA A 1039 -19.01 -1.61 -16.76
CA ALA A 1039 -19.96 -0.58 -16.35
C ALA A 1039 -19.67 0.74 -17.08
N ARG A 1040 -20.72 1.45 -17.47
CA ARG A 1040 -20.65 2.71 -18.22
C ARG A 1040 -20.07 3.87 -17.40
N GLY A 1041 -20.19 3.77 -16.10
CA GLY A 1041 -19.63 4.71 -15.16
C GLY A 1041 -20.36 4.68 -13.82
N MET A 1042 -20.00 5.61 -12.94
CA MET A 1042 -20.43 5.57 -11.56
C MET A 1042 -20.76 6.97 -11.02
N ILE A 1043 -21.81 7.03 -10.21
CA ILE A 1043 -22.17 8.17 -9.37
C ILE A 1043 -21.94 7.75 -7.93
N GLY A 1044 -21.25 8.58 -7.15
CA GLY A 1044 -20.96 8.33 -5.74
C GLY A 1044 -20.92 9.62 -4.93
N THR A 1045 -20.87 9.49 -3.61
CA THR A 1045 -20.79 10.62 -2.67
C THR A 1045 -19.36 10.80 -2.15
N GLU A 1046 -18.86 12.04 -2.05
CA GLU A 1046 -17.49 12.34 -1.62
C GLU A 1046 -17.24 12.07 -0.13
N CYS A 1047 -18.29 12.11 0.69
CA CYS A 1047 -18.24 11.68 2.07
C CYS A 1047 -19.60 11.15 2.53
N GLU A 1048 -19.73 10.90 3.82
CA GLU A 1048 -20.98 10.49 4.48
C GLU A 1048 -22.13 11.44 4.13
N THR A 1049 -23.22 10.90 3.60
CA THR A 1049 -24.39 11.69 3.19
C THR A 1049 -25.54 11.51 4.19
N PRO A 1050 -26.19 12.62 4.64
CA PRO A 1050 -27.36 12.53 5.48
C PRO A 1050 -28.48 11.73 4.84
N ALA A 1051 -29.05 10.76 5.55
CA ALA A 1051 -30.02 9.83 4.98
C ALA A 1051 -31.28 10.54 4.42
N ARG A 1052 -31.76 11.60 5.09
CA ARG A 1052 -32.90 12.39 4.61
C ARG A 1052 -32.60 13.05 3.26
N PHE A 1053 -31.42 13.67 3.14
CA PHE A 1053 -31.00 14.33 1.91
C PHE A 1053 -30.74 13.31 0.80
N ALA A 1054 -30.04 12.21 1.11
CA ALA A 1054 -29.77 11.11 0.20
C ALA A 1054 -31.05 10.55 -0.44
N ALA A 1055 -32.09 10.29 0.37
CA ALA A 1055 -33.37 9.79 -0.12
C ALA A 1055 -34.08 10.79 -1.04
N GLY A 1056 -34.15 12.06 -0.62
CA GLY A 1056 -34.79 13.13 -1.40
C GLY A 1056 -34.09 13.37 -2.73
N TRP A 1057 -32.76 13.51 -2.69
CA TRP A 1057 -31.92 13.69 -3.87
C TRP A 1057 -32.10 12.56 -4.87
N ALA A 1058 -32.05 11.30 -4.41
CA ALA A 1058 -32.18 10.15 -5.30
C ALA A 1058 -33.53 10.10 -6.01
N ASN A 1059 -34.63 10.41 -5.32
CA ASN A 1059 -35.96 10.44 -5.94
C ASN A 1059 -36.03 11.48 -7.06
N GLU A 1060 -35.60 12.71 -6.79
CA GLU A 1060 -35.61 13.78 -7.80
C GLU A 1060 -34.64 13.48 -8.94
N PHE A 1061 -33.47 12.93 -8.64
CA PHE A 1061 -32.50 12.48 -9.62
C PHE A 1061 -33.10 11.45 -10.57
N PHE A 1062 -33.70 10.37 -10.05
CA PHE A 1062 -34.23 9.33 -10.92
C PHE A 1062 -35.48 9.80 -11.67
N GLN A 1063 -36.30 10.68 -11.10
CA GLN A 1063 -37.41 11.30 -11.84
C GLN A 1063 -36.90 12.07 -13.08
N GLU A 1064 -35.93 12.95 -12.88
CA GLU A 1064 -35.36 13.79 -13.95
C GLU A 1064 -34.55 12.97 -14.95
N PHE A 1065 -33.77 11.99 -14.49
CA PHE A 1065 -32.92 11.15 -15.34
C PHE A 1065 -33.73 10.16 -16.18
N LEU A 1066 -34.76 9.53 -15.59
CA LEU A 1066 -35.62 8.59 -16.32
C LEU A 1066 -36.50 9.30 -17.36
N ALA A 1067 -36.87 10.58 -17.13
CA ALA A 1067 -37.60 11.37 -18.10
C ALA A 1067 -36.84 11.54 -19.44
N GLY A 1068 -35.50 11.45 -19.44
CA GLY A 1068 -34.68 11.47 -20.66
C GLY A 1068 -34.58 12.83 -21.36
N ASP A 1069 -35.24 13.88 -20.84
CA ASP A 1069 -35.21 15.24 -21.38
C ASP A 1069 -33.85 15.93 -21.22
N ASN A 1070 -33.15 15.58 -20.13
CA ASN A 1070 -31.85 16.16 -19.77
C ASN A 1070 -30.78 15.07 -19.74
N THR A 1071 -29.54 15.44 -20.03
CA THR A 1071 -28.39 14.56 -19.82
C THR A 1071 -28.06 14.42 -18.34
N LEU A 1072 -27.30 13.40 -17.99
CA LEU A 1072 -26.92 13.12 -16.61
C LEU A 1072 -26.18 14.29 -15.95
N GLY A 1073 -25.27 14.93 -16.68
CA GLY A 1073 -24.55 16.12 -16.22
C GLY A 1073 -25.48 17.31 -15.97
N GLU A 1074 -26.48 17.51 -16.83
CA GLU A 1074 -27.51 18.54 -16.68
C GLU A 1074 -28.40 18.27 -15.47
N VAL A 1075 -28.81 17.02 -15.24
CA VAL A 1075 -29.59 16.61 -14.07
C VAL A 1075 -28.82 16.91 -12.77
N ILE A 1076 -27.55 16.51 -12.68
CA ILE A 1076 -26.73 16.76 -11.49
C ILE A 1076 -26.57 18.27 -11.23
N LEU A 1077 -26.25 19.07 -12.26
CA LEU A 1077 -26.12 20.52 -12.10
C LEU A 1077 -27.44 21.17 -11.68
N LYS A 1078 -28.55 20.81 -12.34
CA LYS A 1078 -29.89 21.30 -12.04
C LYS A 1078 -30.26 21.04 -10.58
N LEU A 1079 -30.03 19.82 -10.08
CA LEU A 1079 -30.32 19.49 -8.69
C LEU A 1079 -29.40 20.21 -7.70
N ARG A 1080 -28.09 20.33 -8.00
CA ARG A 1080 -27.16 21.12 -7.16
C ARG A 1080 -27.64 22.57 -7.02
N GLN A 1081 -28.04 23.18 -8.13
CA GLN A 1081 -28.57 24.54 -8.13
C GLN A 1081 -29.91 24.64 -7.41
N LYS A 1082 -30.82 23.69 -7.64
CA LYS A 1082 -32.12 23.66 -6.97
C LYS A 1082 -31.94 23.63 -5.45
N TYR A 1083 -31.25 22.62 -4.92
CA TYR A 1083 -31.05 22.47 -3.47
C TYR A 1083 -30.28 23.63 -2.87
N TYR A 1084 -29.29 24.20 -3.59
CA TYR A 1084 -28.58 25.36 -3.06
C TYR A 1084 -29.45 26.62 -3.05
N TYR A 1085 -30.02 27.02 -4.19
CA TYR A 1085 -30.71 28.32 -4.32
C TYR A 1085 -32.14 28.32 -3.77
N GLN A 1086 -32.80 27.17 -3.65
CA GLN A 1086 -34.16 27.07 -3.11
C GLN A 1086 -34.14 26.62 -1.64
N ASP A 1087 -33.25 25.70 -1.29
CA ASP A 1087 -33.21 25.07 0.05
C ASP A 1087 -32.01 25.51 0.90
N ASN A 1088 -31.12 26.37 0.42
CA ASN A 1088 -29.85 26.71 1.08
C ASN A 1088 -29.02 25.47 1.45
N ASN A 1089 -29.12 24.39 0.69
CA ASN A 1089 -28.50 23.11 1.00
C ASN A 1089 -27.33 22.83 0.07
N LEU A 1090 -26.12 22.76 0.65
CA LEU A 1090 -24.87 22.52 -0.08
C LEU A 1090 -24.61 21.03 -0.38
N MET A 1091 -25.41 20.10 0.14
CA MET A 1091 -25.13 18.66 0.06
C MET A 1091 -25.21 18.09 -1.36
N GLY A 1092 -25.76 18.82 -2.34
CA GLY A 1092 -25.65 18.44 -3.75
C GLY A 1092 -24.20 18.38 -4.26
N LEU A 1093 -23.28 19.11 -3.62
CA LEU A 1093 -21.85 19.08 -3.93
C LEU A 1093 -21.15 17.79 -3.47
N LEU A 1094 -21.82 16.95 -2.66
CA LEU A 1094 -21.31 15.62 -2.29
C LEU A 1094 -21.26 14.67 -3.48
N TYR A 1095 -22.16 14.80 -4.45
CA TYR A 1095 -22.28 13.84 -5.54
C TYR A 1095 -21.22 14.09 -6.62
N ALA A 1096 -20.39 13.09 -6.88
CA ALA A 1096 -19.39 13.10 -7.93
C ALA A 1096 -19.83 12.24 -9.12
N LEU A 1097 -19.47 12.69 -10.34
CA LEU A 1097 -19.88 12.09 -11.60
C LEU A 1097 -18.68 11.47 -12.33
N TYR A 1098 -18.54 10.14 -12.22
CA TYR A 1098 -17.47 9.36 -12.86
C TYR A 1098 -17.97 8.62 -14.10
N CYS A 1099 -18.54 9.36 -15.05
CA CYS A 1099 -19.05 8.84 -16.31
C CYS A 1099 -19.15 9.97 -17.34
N ASP A 1100 -19.51 9.64 -18.59
CA ASP A 1100 -19.87 10.66 -19.56
C ASP A 1100 -21.14 11.41 -19.12
N GLY A 1101 -21.04 12.73 -18.98
CA GLY A 1101 -22.11 13.61 -18.57
C GLY A 1101 -23.25 13.70 -19.59
N ASP A 1102 -23.02 13.32 -20.85
CA ASP A 1102 -24.09 13.24 -21.87
C ASP A 1102 -24.92 11.95 -21.76
N THR A 1103 -24.63 11.08 -20.78
CA THR A 1103 -25.42 9.87 -20.55
C THR A 1103 -26.89 10.22 -20.33
N ARG A 1104 -27.82 9.54 -21.01
CA ARG A 1104 -29.27 9.73 -20.87
C ARG A 1104 -30.07 8.46 -21.16
N ILE A 1105 -31.30 8.44 -20.71
CA ILE A 1105 -32.30 7.41 -21.05
C ILE A 1105 -32.93 7.78 -22.39
N ASP A 1106 -33.00 6.84 -23.33
CA ASP A 1106 -33.59 7.09 -24.66
C ASP A 1106 -34.39 5.86 -25.16
N PRO A 1107 -35.66 6.03 -25.56
CA PRO A 1107 -36.48 7.21 -25.30
C PRO A 1107 -36.71 7.41 -23.80
N GLY A 1108 -36.95 8.65 -23.39
CA GLY A 1108 -37.36 8.98 -22.03
C GLY A 1108 -38.60 8.21 -21.57
N ILE A 1109 -38.67 7.94 -20.26
CA ILE A 1109 -39.79 7.27 -19.60
C ILE A 1109 -40.67 8.35 -18.97
N GLN A 1110 -41.90 8.48 -19.44
CA GLN A 1110 -42.89 9.35 -18.80
C GLN A 1110 -43.48 8.61 -17.60
N LEU A 1111 -43.13 9.11 -16.42
CA LEU A 1111 -43.47 8.54 -15.11
C LEU A 1111 -44.81 9.05 -14.56
#